data_AF-L8MAF7-F1
#
_entry.id   AF-L8MAF7-F1
#
_cell.length_a   1.000
_cell.length_b   1.000
_cell.length_c   1.000
_cell.angle_alpha   90.00
_cell.angle_beta   90.00
_cell.angle_gamma   90.00
#
_symmetry.space_group_name_H-M   'P 1'
#
loop_
_entity.id
_entity.type
_entity.pdbx_description
1 polymer ?
#
loop_
_entity_poly.entity_id
_entity_poly.type
_entity_poly.pdbx_seq_one_letter_code
_entity_poly.pdbx_strand_id
1 'polypeptide(L)'
;MKVITNEFAAIADVCQKSKIGKLLPNAFYIHTDALGLLDPILQQYEKEASALAEIAESATIVKFATDRPKISYLYYPDFDCDPHPKLQKTIIVHLNTKQVFQRQYQNSKNPPILHGKEAFVTPDYPLYQEFAQLTAEELALGLLDNPRIIGTLQQWQRLLFDHGLDFAGHHVVCPLNNNYAVKKEPNIDKQVAISPRTKLSRPVRVILEEELLNYSTSFFDYGSGQGEDVSRLRDRGYNSSGWDPHHSPENAIINADIVNFGYVLNVIQDDQERQEALTKAWSLTKSILVVAAQVLVNNRQQGLLAYEDGVLTCQKPAQKYYEQAELKTYIDSTLEVNAIAVDLGVFLVFRDAKQAEIFRSSRFVSRLTTPKICREQQEFKDHEKLLTPLMEFYTKRGRVPVKGELAVEAAIKENFKTYRRAFQLILQSTNKQEWDDIKEQRRQDLLVYLALGNFQDRPTIRKIASEIKEDAKALLISYKQACLLADILLLGVSNLEKIGELCQKSPVGKQLQGAIAIHMSALDKLPPLLRVYEGSASRIYGRLENANIIKLYYNRPKISYLYYPDFDKVAHPTLTTTMEVDLQNFAAVYNDISDHDNPPILHRKDSLVATDYPHYAKFSQLVRQEQELGLLADFSAIRRLQGWQKCLQNNKITIRDHKIY
;
A
#
# COMPACT_ATOMS: atom_id res chain seq x y z
N MET A 1 23.06 45.77 -17.36
CA MET A 1 22.59 45.81 -15.95
C MET A 1 22.71 44.41 -15.38
N LYS A 2 23.44 44.24 -14.27
CA LYS A 2 23.94 42.96 -13.75
C LYS A 2 23.93 42.98 -12.21
N VAL A 3 22.80 43.35 -11.58
CA VAL A 3 22.81 43.71 -10.14
C VAL A 3 21.71 43.06 -9.28
N ILE A 4 20.51 42.67 -9.76
CA ILE A 4 19.40 42.35 -8.83
C ILE A 4 19.36 40.88 -8.34
N THR A 5 20.01 39.92 -9.00
CA THR A 5 20.02 38.52 -8.51
C THR A 5 20.74 38.32 -7.16
N ASN A 6 21.59 39.26 -6.73
CA ASN A 6 22.22 39.24 -5.40
C ASN A 6 21.32 39.80 -4.28
N GLU A 7 20.15 40.36 -4.63
CA GLU A 7 19.20 40.98 -3.71
C GLU A 7 17.88 40.18 -3.60
N PHE A 8 17.88 38.90 -4.01
CA PHE A 8 16.67 38.07 -3.97
C PHE A 8 16.03 38.00 -2.56
N ALA A 9 16.84 38.05 -1.50
CA ALA A 9 16.33 38.14 -0.13
C ALA A 9 15.53 39.42 0.12
N ALA A 10 15.95 40.56 -0.44
CA ALA A 10 15.22 41.82 -0.35
C ALA A 10 13.91 41.76 -1.17
N ILE A 11 13.94 41.15 -2.36
CA ILE A 11 12.73 40.91 -3.16
C ILE A 11 11.71 40.06 -2.39
N ALA A 12 12.17 38.98 -1.77
CA ALA A 12 11.31 38.09 -0.99
C ALA A 12 10.72 38.82 0.24
N ASP A 13 11.52 39.64 0.93
CA ASP A 13 11.09 40.48 2.06
C ASP A 13 10.05 41.53 1.64
N VAL A 14 10.27 42.21 0.52
CA VAL A 14 9.32 43.20 -0.03
C VAL A 14 8.02 42.52 -0.48
N CYS A 15 8.08 41.31 -1.05
CA CYS A 15 6.88 40.50 -1.34
C CYS A 15 6.08 40.21 -0.06
N GLN A 16 6.75 39.87 1.05
CA GLN A 16 6.08 39.58 2.33
C GLN A 16 5.44 40.83 2.96
N LYS A 17 5.97 42.02 2.67
CA LYS A 17 5.47 43.31 3.18
C LYS A 17 4.42 43.96 2.29
N SER A 18 4.15 43.40 1.10
CA SER A 18 3.15 43.95 0.18
C SER A 18 1.76 43.94 0.82
N LYS A 19 1.06 45.08 0.69
CA LYS A 19 -0.33 45.24 1.16
C LYS A 19 -1.37 44.87 0.11
N ILE A 20 -0.93 44.64 -1.13
CA ILE A 20 -1.77 44.35 -2.29
C ILE A 20 -1.29 43.03 -2.87
N GLY A 21 -2.21 42.13 -3.21
CA GLY A 21 -1.90 40.79 -3.71
C GLY A 21 -1.92 39.69 -2.65
N LYS A 22 -1.96 38.44 -3.11
CA LYS A 22 -2.15 37.24 -2.29
C LYS A 22 -0.80 36.65 -1.89
N LEU A 23 -0.53 36.61 -0.59
CA LEU A 23 0.69 36.01 -0.05
C LEU A 23 0.43 34.56 0.41
N LEU A 24 1.26 33.64 -0.06
CA LEU A 24 1.35 32.25 0.38
C LEU A 24 2.78 31.97 0.88
N PRO A 25 3.03 30.88 1.64
CA PRO A 25 4.32 30.64 2.30
C PRO A 25 5.55 30.75 1.38
N ASN A 26 5.45 30.30 0.12
CA ASN A 26 6.54 30.27 -0.84
C ASN A 26 6.28 31.09 -2.11
N ALA A 27 5.23 31.91 -2.14
CA ALA A 27 4.89 32.70 -3.32
C ALA A 27 3.98 33.89 -3.00
N PHE A 28 4.19 34.97 -3.73
CA PHE A 28 3.34 36.15 -3.75
C PHE A 28 2.69 36.28 -5.14
N TYR A 29 1.41 36.60 -5.20
CA TYR A 29 0.63 36.66 -6.44
C TYR A 29 -0.09 38.00 -6.53
N ILE A 30 -0.14 38.57 -7.74
CA ILE A 30 -0.86 39.81 -7.99
C ILE A 30 -1.44 39.83 -9.40
N HIS A 31 -2.57 40.51 -9.58
CA HIS A 31 -3.13 40.81 -10.89
C HIS A 31 -2.26 41.83 -11.63
N THR A 32 -2.16 41.73 -12.95
CA THR A 32 -1.28 42.62 -13.75
C THR A 32 -1.65 44.10 -13.64
N ASP A 33 -2.93 44.42 -13.51
CA ASP A 33 -3.40 45.81 -13.32
C ASP A 33 -2.85 46.47 -12.05
N ALA A 34 -2.50 45.69 -11.03
CA ALA A 34 -1.97 46.20 -9.77
C ALA A 34 -0.43 46.18 -9.70
N LEU A 35 0.28 45.73 -10.76
CA LEU A 35 1.75 45.69 -10.77
C LEU A 35 2.37 47.08 -10.57
N GLY A 36 1.78 48.12 -11.16
CA GLY A 36 2.27 49.50 -11.04
C GLY A 36 2.18 50.08 -9.63
N LEU A 37 1.46 49.41 -8.73
CA LEU A 37 1.27 49.81 -7.33
C LEU A 37 2.23 49.07 -6.37
N LEU A 38 2.98 48.09 -6.86
CA LEU A 38 3.99 47.40 -6.07
C LEU A 38 5.19 48.29 -5.77
N ASP A 39 6.00 47.89 -4.80
CA ASP A 39 7.29 48.52 -4.55
C ASP A 39 8.15 48.56 -5.83
N PRO A 40 8.85 49.68 -6.13
CA PRO A 40 9.68 49.81 -7.33
C PRO A 40 10.67 48.67 -7.55
N ILE A 41 11.16 48.02 -6.49
CA ILE A 41 12.07 46.87 -6.58
C ILE A 41 11.35 45.67 -7.24
N LEU A 42 10.09 45.41 -6.88
CA LEU A 42 9.30 44.33 -7.48
C LEU A 42 8.92 44.65 -8.92
N GLN A 43 8.60 45.90 -9.22
CA GLN A 43 8.33 46.35 -10.60
C GLN A 43 9.55 46.15 -11.49
N GLN A 44 10.74 46.52 -11.01
CA GLN A 44 11.99 46.32 -11.75
C GLN A 44 12.32 44.84 -11.90
N TYR A 45 12.08 44.02 -10.87
CA TYR A 45 12.30 42.57 -10.90
C TYR A 45 11.38 41.87 -11.91
N GLU A 46 10.11 42.27 -11.98
CA GLU A 46 9.17 41.80 -13.00
C GLU A 46 9.62 42.23 -14.39
N LYS A 47 10.01 43.49 -14.58
CA LYS A 47 10.46 44.05 -15.86
C LYS A 47 11.67 43.30 -16.45
N GLU A 48 12.57 42.85 -15.60
CA GLU A 48 13.69 42.00 -16.01
C GLU A 48 13.23 40.61 -16.47
N ALA A 49 12.25 40.02 -15.78
CA ALA A 49 11.70 38.72 -16.17
C ALA A 49 10.86 38.81 -17.45
N SER A 50 10.04 39.85 -17.62
CA SER A 50 9.18 40.01 -18.80
C SER A 50 10.00 40.29 -20.06
N ALA A 51 11.11 41.02 -19.95
CA ALA A 51 12.07 41.20 -21.04
C ALA A 51 12.68 39.89 -21.56
N LEU A 52 12.82 38.87 -20.69
CA LEU A 52 13.31 37.54 -21.09
C LEU A 52 12.22 36.67 -21.72
N ALA A 53 10.96 36.88 -21.36
CA ALA A 53 9.84 36.03 -21.73
C ALA A 53 9.17 36.38 -23.06
N GLU A 54 9.55 37.50 -23.70
CA GLU A 54 8.95 37.99 -24.96
C GLU A 54 7.40 37.94 -24.91
N ILE A 55 6.83 38.49 -23.84
CA ILE A 55 5.40 38.41 -23.55
C ILE A 55 4.60 39.17 -24.62
N ALA A 56 3.91 38.44 -25.51
CA ALA A 56 3.11 39.01 -26.60
C ALA A 56 1.68 39.42 -26.16
N GLU A 57 1.16 38.82 -25.10
CA GLU A 57 -0.18 39.05 -24.56
C GLU A 57 -0.07 39.35 -23.06
N SER A 58 -0.86 40.27 -22.53
CA SER A 58 -0.83 40.58 -21.09
C SER A 58 -1.23 39.34 -20.28
N ALA A 59 -0.39 38.95 -19.33
CA ALA A 59 -0.74 37.90 -18.37
C ALA A 59 -1.88 38.40 -17.46
N THR A 60 -2.64 37.49 -16.87
CA THR A 60 -3.66 37.87 -15.88
C THR A 60 -3.03 38.04 -14.50
N ILE A 61 -2.24 37.05 -14.06
CA ILE A 61 -1.62 37.03 -12.73
C ILE A 61 -0.12 36.84 -12.86
N VAL A 62 0.64 37.62 -12.10
CA VAL A 62 2.07 37.45 -11.91
C VAL A 62 2.33 36.82 -10.55
N LYS A 63 3.09 35.72 -10.56
CA LYS A 63 3.53 35.00 -9.38
C LYS A 63 5.02 35.19 -9.17
N PHE A 64 5.38 35.84 -8.06
CA PHE A 64 6.72 35.94 -7.53
C PHE A 64 6.99 34.74 -6.63
N ALA A 65 7.98 33.92 -6.95
CA ALA A 65 8.45 32.90 -6.02
C ALA A 65 9.31 33.56 -4.94
N THR A 66 9.02 33.28 -3.67
CA THR A 66 9.79 33.84 -2.54
C THR A 66 10.86 32.87 -2.04
N ASP A 67 10.86 31.62 -2.52
CA ASP A 67 11.83 30.58 -2.17
C ASP A 67 13.02 30.50 -3.14
N ARG A 68 12.88 31.04 -4.36
CA ARG A 68 13.92 31.04 -5.40
C ARG A 68 13.66 32.14 -6.44
N PRO A 69 14.70 32.64 -7.14
CA PRO A 69 14.56 33.73 -8.11
C PRO A 69 13.86 33.28 -9.40
N LYS A 70 12.53 33.35 -9.38
CA LYS A 70 11.63 32.85 -10.42
C LYS A 70 10.34 33.64 -10.44
N ILE A 71 9.91 34.05 -11.64
CA ILE A 71 8.59 34.65 -11.87
C ILE A 71 7.78 33.70 -12.76
N SER A 72 6.47 33.60 -12.50
CA SER A 72 5.54 32.86 -13.36
C SER A 72 4.38 33.76 -13.77
N TYR A 73 4.12 33.83 -15.07
CA TYR A 73 2.99 34.51 -15.67
C TYR A 73 1.88 33.49 -15.90
N LEU A 74 0.68 33.77 -15.40
CA LEU A 74 -0.48 32.88 -15.43
C LEU A 74 -1.60 33.54 -16.24
N TYR A 75 -2.17 32.78 -17.18
CA TYR A 75 -3.17 33.27 -18.13
C TYR A 75 -4.53 32.65 -17.82
N TYR A 76 -5.46 33.50 -17.40
CA TYR A 76 -6.86 33.20 -17.10
C TYR A 76 -7.73 34.13 -17.97
N PRO A 77 -8.03 33.76 -19.24
CA PRO A 77 -8.77 34.64 -20.15
C PRO A 77 -10.16 35.01 -19.63
N ASP A 78 -10.79 34.10 -18.87
CA ASP A 78 -12.12 34.28 -18.31
C ASP A 78 -12.09 34.81 -16.86
N PHE A 79 -11.01 35.50 -16.45
CA PHE A 79 -10.80 35.92 -15.05
C PHE A 79 -11.98 36.71 -14.45
N ASP A 80 -12.58 37.59 -15.24
CA ASP A 80 -13.70 38.42 -14.80
C ASP A 80 -15.04 37.69 -14.88
N CYS A 81 -15.22 36.82 -15.88
CA CYS A 81 -16.51 36.24 -16.22
C CYS A 81 -16.78 34.90 -15.53
N ASP A 82 -15.76 34.10 -15.28
CA ASP A 82 -15.87 32.80 -14.60
C ASP A 82 -15.64 32.99 -13.09
N PRO A 83 -16.48 32.43 -12.19
CA PRO A 83 -16.21 32.44 -10.76
C PRO A 83 -14.89 31.72 -10.41
N HIS A 84 -14.53 30.70 -11.19
CA HIS A 84 -13.36 29.84 -11.00
C HIS A 84 -12.58 29.63 -12.29
N PRO A 85 -11.96 30.69 -12.83
CA PRO A 85 -11.38 30.68 -14.16
C PRO A 85 -10.29 29.61 -14.30
N LYS A 86 -10.28 28.93 -15.44
CA LYS A 86 -9.34 27.85 -15.76
C LYS A 86 -8.01 28.44 -16.21
N LEU A 87 -6.91 27.89 -15.70
CA LEU A 87 -5.58 28.25 -16.16
C LEU A 87 -5.40 27.73 -17.58
N GLN A 88 -5.17 28.62 -18.55
CA GLN A 88 -4.98 28.24 -19.96
C GLN A 88 -3.51 27.98 -20.29
N LYS A 89 -2.62 28.80 -19.75
CA LYS A 89 -1.18 28.78 -20.03
C LYS A 89 -0.40 29.36 -18.86
N THR A 90 0.84 28.91 -18.70
CA THR A 90 1.84 29.56 -17.86
C THR A 90 3.16 29.72 -18.58
N ILE A 91 3.82 30.85 -18.33
CA ILE A 91 5.21 31.11 -18.71
C ILE A 91 6.02 31.27 -17.43
N ILE A 92 7.12 30.53 -17.29
CA ILE A 92 7.96 30.51 -16.11
C ILE A 92 9.35 31.01 -16.50
N VAL A 93 9.82 32.06 -15.84
CA VAL A 93 11.13 32.66 -16.06
C VAL A 93 12.02 32.39 -14.86
N HIS A 94 13.13 31.68 -15.09
CA HIS A 94 14.18 31.49 -14.10
C HIS A 94 15.21 32.61 -14.26
N LEU A 95 15.22 33.58 -13.34
CA LEU A 95 16.07 34.78 -13.50
C LEU A 95 17.57 34.49 -13.38
N ASN A 96 17.95 33.47 -12.61
CA ASN A 96 19.36 33.07 -12.50
C ASN A 96 19.91 32.43 -13.79
N THR A 97 19.14 31.53 -14.40
CA THR A 97 19.57 30.79 -15.60
C THR A 97 19.16 31.46 -16.90
N LYS A 98 18.30 32.49 -16.82
CA LYS A 98 17.62 33.14 -17.95
C LYS A 98 16.84 32.18 -18.84
N GLN A 99 16.42 31.04 -18.29
CA GLN A 99 15.62 30.06 -19.01
C GLN A 99 14.13 30.40 -18.89
N VAL A 100 13.42 30.24 -20.01
CA VAL A 100 11.98 30.44 -20.10
C VAL A 100 11.33 29.10 -20.43
N PHE A 101 10.34 28.71 -19.63
CA PHE A 101 9.54 27.51 -19.85
C PHE A 101 8.09 27.89 -20.08
N GLN A 102 7.44 27.22 -21.01
CA GLN A 102 6.02 27.38 -21.27
C GLN A 102 5.29 26.07 -21.00
N ARG A 103 4.12 26.16 -20.37
CA ARG A 103 3.19 25.04 -20.21
C ARG A 103 1.79 25.46 -20.59
N GLN A 104 1.14 24.64 -21.42
CA GLN A 104 -0.23 24.86 -21.90
C GLN A 104 -1.19 23.89 -21.23
N TYR A 105 -2.40 24.37 -20.97
CA TYR A 105 -3.48 23.64 -20.30
C TYR A 105 -4.81 23.73 -21.07
N GLN A 106 -4.86 24.42 -22.21
CA GLN A 106 -6.06 24.61 -23.03
C GLN A 106 -6.76 23.30 -23.42
N ASN A 107 -6.00 22.22 -23.63
CA ASN A 107 -6.54 20.90 -23.97
C ASN A 107 -6.66 19.95 -22.74
N SER A 108 -6.41 20.45 -21.52
CA SER A 108 -6.55 19.66 -20.31
C SER A 108 -8.02 19.49 -19.96
N LYS A 109 -8.45 18.25 -19.72
CA LYS A 109 -9.80 17.96 -19.18
C LYS A 109 -9.94 18.29 -17.69
N ASN A 110 -8.82 18.51 -17.00
CA ASN A 110 -8.78 18.89 -15.59
C ASN A 110 -7.72 19.97 -15.33
N PRO A 111 -7.90 21.20 -15.85
CA PRO A 111 -6.96 22.28 -15.63
C PRO A 111 -7.00 22.77 -14.17
N PRO A 112 -5.90 23.37 -13.67
CA PRO A 112 -5.95 24.17 -12.45
C PRO A 112 -6.96 25.31 -12.59
N ILE A 113 -7.66 25.62 -11.51
CA ILE A 113 -8.60 26.74 -11.43
C ILE A 113 -8.16 27.72 -10.34
N LEU A 114 -8.69 28.94 -10.40
CA LEU A 114 -8.38 30.00 -9.44
C LEU A 114 -9.52 30.22 -8.45
N HIS A 115 -9.18 30.40 -7.17
CA HIS A 115 -10.14 30.74 -6.08
C HIS A 115 -9.70 32.00 -5.34
N GLY A 116 -10.66 32.71 -4.75
CA GLY A 116 -10.42 33.91 -3.94
C GLY A 116 -9.82 35.03 -4.79
N LYS A 117 -10.56 35.47 -5.81
CA LYS A 117 -10.08 36.42 -6.83
C LYS A 117 -9.82 37.81 -6.26
N GLU A 118 -10.58 38.22 -5.24
CA GLU A 118 -10.43 39.49 -4.53
C GLU A 118 -9.04 39.66 -3.91
N ALA A 119 -8.38 38.57 -3.54
CA ALA A 119 -7.04 38.60 -2.95
C ALA A 119 -5.93 38.98 -3.95
N PHE A 120 -6.19 38.93 -5.26
CA PHE A 120 -5.19 39.23 -6.30
C PHE A 120 -5.30 40.66 -6.84
N VAL A 121 -6.43 41.33 -6.64
CA VAL A 121 -6.74 42.67 -7.17
C VAL A 121 -6.81 43.70 -6.05
N THR A 122 -6.90 44.99 -6.40
CA THR A 122 -7.07 46.08 -5.44
C THR A 122 -8.56 46.35 -5.13
N PRO A 123 -8.87 47.03 -4.01
CA PRO A 123 -10.25 47.37 -3.65
C PRO A 123 -11.01 48.26 -4.65
N ASP A 124 -10.31 48.98 -5.51
CA ASP A 124 -10.85 49.81 -6.60
C ASP A 124 -11.06 49.02 -7.91
N TYR A 125 -10.72 47.72 -7.94
CA TYR A 125 -10.99 46.86 -9.08
C TYR A 125 -12.50 46.73 -9.31
N PRO A 126 -13.02 46.87 -10.56
CA PRO A 126 -14.46 46.97 -10.81
C PRO A 126 -15.32 45.84 -10.22
N LEU A 127 -14.80 44.61 -10.19
CA LEU A 127 -15.48 43.42 -9.68
C LEU A 127 -15.03 43.00 -8.27
N TYR A 128 -14.27 43.84 -7.55
CA TYR A 128 -13.72 43.49 -6.24
C TYR A 128 -14.80 43.05 -5.24
N GLN A 129 -15.89 43.81 -5.13
CA GLN A 129 -16.98 43.51 -4.19
C GLN A 129 -17.67 42.19 -4.52
N GLU A 130 -17.88 41.91 -5.80
CA GLU A 130 -18.51 40.67 -6.27
C GLU A 130 -17.62 39.45 -5.97
N PHE A 131 -16.31 39.56 -6.20
CA PHE A 131 -15.35 38.49 -5.86
C PHE A 131 -15.26 38.26 -4.34
N ALA A 132 -15.24 39.35 -3.55
CA ALA A 132 -15.16 39.25 -2.09
C ALA A 132 -16.43 38.62 -1.51
N GLN A 133 -17.60 38.95 -2.07
CA GLN A 133 -18.86 38.35 -1.68
C GLN A 133 -18.90 36.86 -2.00
N LEU A 134 -18.52 36.47 -3.22
CA LEU A 134 -18.41 35.06 -3.62
C LEU A 134 -17.54 34.27 -2.63
N THR A 135 -16.33 34.77 -2.35
CA THR A 135 -15.41 34.10 -1.44
C THR A 135 -15.98 33.97 -0.02
N ALA A 136 -16.74 34.97 0.45
CA ALA A 136 -17.43 34.91 1.74
C ALA A 136 -18.56 33.87 1.75
N GLU A 137 -19.35 33.76 0.67
CA GLU A 137 -20.39 32.73 0.50
C GLU A 137 -19.75 31.32 0.54
N GLU A 138 -18.65 31.12 -0.17
CA GLU A 138 -17.96 29.83 -0.24
C GLU A 138 -17.32 29.42 1.09
N LEU A 139 -16.75 30.37 1.84
CA LEU A 139 -16.23 30.14 3.19
C LEU A 139 -17.36 29.78 4.16
N ALA A 140 -18.49 30.49 4.10
CA ALA A 140 -19.64 30.21 4.95
C ALA A 140 -20.23 28.81 4.71
N LEU A 141 -20.11 28.29 3.49
CA LEU A 141 -20.54 26.95 3.08
C LEU A 141 -19.45 25.88 3.26
N GLY A 142 -18.26 26.23 3.77
CA GLY A 142 -17.15 25.31 3.99
C GLY A 142 -16.46 24.82 2.71
N LEU A 143 -16.75 25.42 1.55
CA LEU A 143 -16.21 24.99 0.26
C LEU A 143 -14.69 25.22 0.14
N LEU A 144 -14.15 26.21 0.87
CA LEU A 144 -12.74 26.57 0.84
C LEU A 144 -11.93 26.01 2.04
N ASP A 145 -12.55 25.21 2.91
CA ASP A 145 -11.92 24.70 4.16
C ASP A 145 -10.69 23.82 3.89
N ASN A 146 -10.67 23.12 2.76
CA ASN A 146 -9.57 22.27 2.36
C ASN A 146 -8.93 22.71 1.04
N PRO A 147 -7.96 23.65 1.07
CA PRO A 147 -7.32 24.18 -0.13
C PRO A 147 -6.51 23.14 -0.93
N ARG A 148 -6.31 21.91 -0.41
CA ARG A 148 -5.58 20.84 -1.11
C ARG A 148 -6.41 20.11 -2.15
N ILE A 149 -7.74 20.16 -2.05
CA ILE A 149 -8.66 19.39 -2.91
C ILE A 149 -9.45 20.25 -3.89
N ILE A 150 -9.38 21.58 -3.81
CA ILE A 150 -10.16 22.48 -4.68
C ILE A 150 -9.41 22.92 -5.94
N GLY A 151 -8.09 22.72 -6.00
CA GLY A 151 -7.23 23.37 -7.00
C GLY A 151 -7.39 22.93 -8.46
N THR A 152 -8.27 21.97 -8.79
CA THR A 152 -8.52 21.53 -10.18
C THR A 152 -10.00 21.47 -10.51
N LEU A 153 -10.34 21.73 -11.78
CA LEU A 153 -11.73 21.86 -12.25
C LEU A 153 -12.62 20.68 -11.86
N GLN A 154 -12.16 19.44 -12.06
CA GLN A 154 -12.97 18.25 -11.78
C GLN A 154 -13.22 18.05 -10.28
N GLN A 155 -12.21 18.33 -9.44
CA GLN A 155 -12.37 18.21 -8.00
C GLN A 155 -13.35 19.27 -7.47
N TRP A 156 -13.28 20.48 -8.01
CA TRP A 156 -14.20 21.56 -7.68
C TRP A 156 -15.63 21.26 -8.12
N GLN A 157 -15.83 20.82 -9.37
CA GLN A 157 -17.14 20.40 -9.85
C GLN A 157 -17.73 19.25 -9.02
N ARG A 158 -16.89 18.33 -8.56
CA ARG A 158 -17.32 17.23 -7.69
C ARG A 158 -17.75 17.74 -6.32
N LEU A 159 -16.98 18.66 -5.72
CA LEU A 159 -17.32 19.27 -4.44
C LEU A 159 -18.67 19.98 -4.50
N LEU A 160 -18.91 20.79 -5.53
CA LEU A 160 -20.18 21.47 -5.76
C LEU A 160 -21.33 20.47 -5.94
N PHE A 161 -21.12 19.43 -6.74
CA PHE A 161 -22.10 18.36 -6.94
C PHE A 161 -22.48 17.67 -5.63
N ASP A 162 -21.49 17.32 -4.80
CA ASP A 162 -21.72 16.64 -3.52
C ASP A 162 -22.45 17.54 -2.51
N HIS A 163 -22.34 18.87 -2.63
CA HIS A 163 -23.09 19.85 -1.82
C HIS A 163 -24.44 20.27 -2.46
N GLY A 164 -24.74 19.82 -3.67
CA GLY A 164 -25.95 20.24 -4.40
C GLY A 164 -25.96 21.73 -4.76
N LEU A 165 -24.76 22.30 -4.99
CA LEU A 165 -24.54 23.70 -5.29
C LEU A 165 -24.09 23.87 -6.74
N ASP A 166 -24.35 25.04 -7.30
CA ASP A 166 -23.87 25.48 -8.61
C ASP A 166 -23.58 26.99 -8.56
N PHE A 167 -23.17 27.58 -9.68
CA PHE A 167 -22.92 29.01 -9.80
C PHE A 167 -23.83 29.67 -10.84
N ALA A 168 -24.38 30.83 -10.48
CA ALA A 168 -24.99 31.76 -11.43
C ALA A 168 -24.22 33.08 -11.39
N GLY A 169 -23.31 33.28 -12.36
CA GLY A 169 -22.31 34.34 -12.27
C GLY A 169 -21.36 34.07 -11.10
N HIS A 170 -21.14 35.07 -10.25
CA HIS A 170 -20.30 34.99 -9.05
C HIS A 170 -21.11 34.78 -7.76
N HIS A 171 -22.26 34.11 -7.86
CA HIS A 171 -23.05 33.74 -6.69
C HIS A 171 -23.24 32.23 -6.60
N VAL A 172 -23.12 31.71 -5.39
CA VAL A 172 -23.46 30.31 -5.10
C VAL A 172 -24.98 30.17 -5.14
N VAL A 173 -25.48 29.24 -5.96
CA VAL A 173 -26.91 28.97 -6.10
C VAL A 173 -27.23 27.51 -5.83
N CYS A 174 -28.45 27.26 -5.36
CA CYS A 174 -29.04 25.93 -5.31
C CYS A 174 -30.15 25.84 -6.38
N PRO A 175 -29.97 25.07 -7.46
CA PRO A 175 -30.95 25.01 -8.54
C PRO A 175 -32.29 24.38 -8.07
N LEU A 176 -33.36 25.17 -8.09
CA LEU A 176 -34.72 24.78 -7.67
C LEU A 176 -35.40 23.78 -8.62
N ASN A 177 -35.05 23.82 -9.92
CA ASN A 177 -35.53 22.86 -10.92
C ASN A 177 -34.66 21.63 -10.91
N ASN A 178 -35.07 20.70 -10.08
CA ASN A 178 -34.25 19.60 -9.69
C ASN A 178 -34.33 18.45 -10.73
N ASN A 179 -33.78 18.68 -11.92
CA ASN A 179 -33.15 17.60 -12.70
C ASN A 179 -31.86 17.11 -11.99
N TYR A 180 -31.46 17.77 -10.90
CA TYR A 180 -30.49 17.32 -9.91
C TYR A 180 -31.15 16.59 -8.69
N ALA A 181 -32.51 16.48 -8.61
CA ALA A 181 -33.26 15.65 -7.63
C ALA A 181 -33.62 14.30 -8.22
N VAL A 182 -33.39 14.09 -9.49
CA VAL A 182 -33.15 12.73 -9.93
C VAL A 182 -31.72 12.48 -9.48
N LYS A 183 -31.59 11.98 -8.24
CA LYS A 183 -30.72 10.82 -8.05
C LYS A 183 -31.00 9.96 -9.29
N LYS A 184 -30.09 10.00 -10.27
CA LYS A 184 -29.76 8.75 -10.94
C LYS A 184 -29.21 7.91 -9.78
N GLU A 185 -30.14 7.30 -9.04
CA GLU A 185 -30.09 5.87 -8.88
C GLU A 185 -29.53 5.38 -10.24
N PRO A 186 -28.27 4.91 -10.33
CA PRO A 186 -28.05 3.84 -11.29
C PRO A 186 -29.23 2.91 -11.03
N ASN A 187 -29.98 2.56 -12.06
CA ASN A 187 -31.17 1.71 -11.96
C ASN A 187 -30.89 0.57 -10.95
N ILE A 188 -31.20 0.86 -9.70
CA ILE A 188 -31.15 0.00 -8.54
C ILE A 188 -32.63 0.03 -8.30
N ASP A 189 -33.27 -0.90 -9.00
CA ASP A 189 -34.58 -1.37 -8.64
C ASP A 189 -34.72 -1.31 -7.12
N LYS A 190 -35.95 -1.07 -6.67
CA LYS A 190 -36.42 -1.40 -5.33
C LYS A 190 -36.23 -2.88 -5.05
N GLN A 191 -34.98 -3.26 -4.86
CA GLN A 191 -34.48 -4.41 -4.18
C GLN A 191 -33.59 -3.81 -3.10
N VAL A 192 -34.00 -4.03 -1.87
CA VAL A 192 -33.02 -4.27 -0.82
C VAL A 192 -32.18 -5.46 -1.31
N ALA A 193 -31.18 -5.18 -2.13
CA ALA A 193 -30.19 -6.13 -2.60
C ALA A 193 -28.85 -5.49 -2.24
N ILE A 194 -28.16 -6.13 -1.31
CA ILE A 194 -26.71 -6.21 -1.39
C ILE A 194 -26.46 -6.58 -2.84
N SER A 195 -25.79 -5.68 -3.58
CA SER A 195 -25.31 -6.02 -4.92
C SER A 195 -24.61 -7.37 -4.78
N PRO A 196 -24.99 -8.42 -5.55
CA PRO A 196 -24.31 -9.71 -5.50
C PRO A 196 -22.82 -9.45 -5.68
N ARG A 197 -22.04 -9.51 -4.59
CA ARG A 197 -20.58 -9.41 -4.73
C ARG A 197 -20.17 -10.54 -5.67
N THR A 198 -19.42 -10.28 -6.73
CA THR A 198 -18.90 -11.39 -7.55
C THR A 198 -17.82 -12.20 -6.81
N LYS A 199 -17.38 -11.76 -5.63
CA LYS A 199 -16.29 -12.35 -4.83
C LYS A 199 -16.67 -12.41 -3.34
N LEU A 200 -16.04 -13.33 -2.60
CA LEU A 200 -16.13 -13.40 -1.14
C LEU A 200 -15.54 -12.12 -0.51
N SER A 201 -16.02 -11.72 0.68
CA SER A 201 -15.41 -10.61 1.43
C SER A 201 -13.97 -10.90 1.82
N ARG A 202 -13.16 -9.83 1.98
CA ARG A 202 -11.77 -9.92 2.42
C ARG A 202 -11.53 -10.82 3.64
N PRO A 203 -12.24 -10.68 4.79
CA PRO A 203 -11.99 -11.56 5.94
C PRO A 203 -12.16 -13.04 5.59
N VAL A 204 -13.13 -13.38 4.74
CA VAL A 204 -13.37 -14.76 4.30
C VAL A 204 -12.35 -15.23 3.26
N ARG A 205 -11.88 -14.35 2.37
CA ARG A 205 -10.80 -14.65 1.43
C ARG A 205 -9.49 -14.94 2.15
N VAL A 206 -9.13 -14.12 3.13
CA VAL A 206 -7.89 -14.28 3.89
C VAL A 206 -7.82 -15.63 4.60
N ILE A 207 -8.91 -16.09 5.24
CA ILE A 207 -8.90 -17.41 5.89
C ILE A 207 -8.83 -18.58 4.92
N LEU A 208 -9.30 -18.42 3.68
CA LEU A 208 -9.15 -19.42 2.62
C LEU A 208 -7.72 -19.44 2.07
N GLU A 209 -7.14 -18.27 1.82
CA GLU A 209 -5.77 -18.11 1.31
C GLU A 209 -4.72 -18.61 2.32
N GLU A 210 -4.97 -18.42 3.61
CA GLU A 210 -4.14 -18.93 4.71
C GLU A 210 -4.46 -20.41 5.05
N GLU A 211 -5.33 -21.07 4.28
CA GLU A 211 -5.73 -22.48 4.43
C GLU A 211 -6.31 -22.83 5.83
N LEU A 212 -6.87 -21.84 6.53
CA LEU A 212 -7.48 -22.01 7.85
C LEU A 212 -8.87 -22.63 7.75
N LEU A 213 -9.61 -22.29 6.69
CA LEU A 213 -10.92 -22.85 6.39
C LEU A 213 -10.81 -24.03 5.40
N ASN A 214 -11.37 -25.18 5.76
CA ASN A 214 -11.37 -26.40 4.96
C ASN A 214 -12.75 -27.09 5.07
N TYR A 215 -12.99 -28.16 4.32
CA TYR A 215 -14.30 -28.84 4.29
C TYR A 215 -14.74 -29.48 5.62
N SER A 216 -13.80 -29.69 6.54
CA SER A 216 -14.10 -30.26 7.87
C SER A 216 -14.30 -29.21 8.95
N THR A 217 -13.92 -27.95 8.71
CA THR A 217 -14.10 -26.87 9.68
C THR A 217 -15.47 -26.21 9.52
N SER A 218 -16.12 -25.95 10.65
CA SER A 218 -17.39 -25.23 10.70
C SER A 218 -17.15 -23.72 10.67
N PHE A 219 -17.91 -23.00 9.84
CA PHE A 219 -17.87 -21.56 9.68
C PHE A 219 -19.21 -20.91 10.08
N PHE A 220 -19.14 -19.86 10.88
CA PHE A 220 -20.30 -19.07 11.27
C PHE A 220 -20.06 -17.57 11.06
N ASP A 221 -20.96 -16.90 10.35
CA ASP A 221 -20.88 -15.46 10.07
C ASP A 221 -21.83 -14.67 10.98
N TYR A 222 -21.26 -13.93 11.93
CA TYR A 222 -22.00 -13.12 12.89
C TYR A 222 -22.19 -11.71 12.33
N GLY A 223 -23.42 -11.34 12.04
CA GLY A 223 -23.75 -10.10 11.30
C GLY A 223 -23.60 -10.28 9.79
N SER A 224 -24.09 -11.41 9.26
CA SER A 224 -23.86 -11.82 7.87
C SER A 224 -24.52 -10.93 6.79
N GLY A 225 -25.30 -9.91 7.18
CA GLY A 225 -26.11 -9.13 6.25
C GLY A 225 -27.06 -10.05 5.47
N GLN A 226 -27.09 -9.93 4.14
CA GLN A 226 -27.89 -10.83 3.29
C GLN A 226 -27.29 -12.23 3.10
N GLY A 227 -26.25 -12.61 3.86
CA GLY A 227 -25.74 -13.99 3.88
C GLY A 227 -24.94 -14.40 2.64
N GLU A 228 -24.37 -13.41 1.95
CA GLU A 228 -23.67 -13.61 0.68
C GLU A 228 -22.44 -14.52 0.78
N ASP A 229 -21.57 -14.28 1.77
CA ASP A 229 -20.37 -15.08 1.98
C ASP A 229 -20.73 -16.50 2.40
N VAL A 230 -21.76 -16.66 3.24
CA VAL A 230 -22.32 -17.94 3.66
C VAL A 230 -22.83 -18.72 2.44
N SER A 231 -23.62 -18.09 1.56
CA SER A 231 -24.14 -18.77 0.36
C SER A 231 -23.00 -19.25 -0.54
N ARG A 232 -22.01 -18.40 -0.82
CA ARG A 232 -20.88 -18.75 -1.70
C ARG A 232 -19.97 -19.83 -1.13
N LEU A 233 -19.75 -19.83 0.19
CA LEU A 233 -19.00 -20.90 0.85
C LEU A 233 -19.75 -22.23 0.77
N ARG A 234 -21.06 -22.21 1.02
CA ARG A 234 -21.93 -23.39 0.89
C ARG A 234 -21.96 -23.93 -0.54
N ASP A 235 -22.04 -23.07 -1.55
CA ASP A 235 -22.00 -23.46 -2.97
C ASP A 235 -20.67 -24.14 -3.36
N ARG A 236 -19.59 -23.84 -2.61
CA ARG A 236 -18.27 -24.49 -2.74
C ARG A 236 -18.12 -25.73 -1.86
N GLY A 237 -19.14 -26.13 -1.10
CA GLY A 237 -19.15 -27.34 -0.26
C GLY A 237 -18.63 -27.14 1.17
N TYR A 238 -18.43 -25.90 1.64
CA TYR A 238 -18.02 -25.62 3.02
C TYR A 238 -19.21 -25.64 3.97
N ASN A 239 -18.99 -26.15 5.18
CA ASN A 239 -19.96 -26.08 6.27
C ASN A 239 -20.05 -24.65 6.81
N SER A 240 -21.01 -23.88 6.29
CA SER A 240 -21.16 -22.45 6.59
C SER A 240 -22.59 -22.12 6.99
N SER A 241 -22.71 -21.20 7.95
CA SER A 241 -23.98 -20.68 8.46
C SER A 241 -23.79 -19.22 8.87
N GLY A 242 -24.86 -18.46 9.06
CA GLY A 242 -24.75 -17.07 9.49
C GLY A 242 -26.03 -16.55 10.10
N TRP A 243 -25.90 -15.48 10.86
CA TRP A 243 -26.99 -14.80 11.54
C TRP A 243 -26.85 -13.29 11.36
N ASP A 244 -27.97 -12.59 11.26
CA ASP A 244 -28.01 -11.13 11.19
C ASP A 244 -29.30 -10.62 11.85
N PRO A 245 -29.23 -9.58 12.70
CA PRO A 245 -30.42 -9.10 13.44
C PRO A 245 -31.53 -8.56 12.54
N HIS A 246 -31.23 -8.11 11.32
CA HIS A 246 -32.19 -7.53 10.39
C HIS A 246 -32.53 -8.45 9.22
N HIS A 247 -31.53 -9.14 8.67
CA HIS A 247 -31.68 -9.92 7.45
C HIS A 247 -31.94 -11.41 7.68
N SER A 248 -31.49 -11.96 8.81
CA SER A 248 -31.64 -13.39 9.12
C SER A 248 -31.81 -13.62 10.63
N PRO A 249 -32.81 -12.97 11.27
CA PRO A 249 -32.99 -13.03 12.72
C PRO A 249 -33.40 -14.42 13.21
N GLU A 250 -34.07 -15.20 12.36
CA GLU A 250 -34.58 -16.55 12.65
C GLU A 250 -33.48 -17.63 12.62
N ASN A 251 -32.30 -17.33 12.06
CA ASN A 251 -31.22 -18.30 12.01
C ASN A 251 -30.66 -18.56 13.42
N ALA A 252 -30.38 -19.83 13.73
CA ALA A 252 -29.79 -20.16 15.02
C ALA A 252 -28.36 -19.59 15.14
N ILE A 253 -28.08 -18.95 16.26
CA ILE A 253 -26.71 -18.59 16.64
C ILE A 253 -26.02 -19.84 17.16
N ILE A 254 -24.98 -20.31 16.46
CA ILE A 254 -24.29 -21.58 16.77
C ILE A 254 -22.80 -21.39 17.03
N ASN A 255 -22.22 -22.35 17.75
CA ASN A 255 -20.77 -22.42 17.93
C ASN A 255 -20.08 -23.00 16.69
N ALA A 256 -19.00 -22.39 16.22
CA ALA A 256 -18.25 -22.81 15.06
C ALA A 256 -16.73 -22.78 15.29
N ASP A 257 -15.98 -23.54 14.50
CA ASP A 257 -14.52 -23.55 14.55
C ASP A 257 -13.96 -22.18 14.17
N ILE A 258 -14.52 -21.58 13.12
CA ILE A 258 -14.23 -20.23 12.68
C ILE A 258 -15.50 -19.39 12.77
N VAL A 259 -15.43 -18.28 13.50
CA VAL A 259 -16.48 -17.25 13.51
C VAL A 259 -15.96 -16.01 12.79
N ASN A 260 -16.73 -15.50 11.83
CA ASN A 260 -16.47 -14.23 11.19
C ASN A 260 -17.30 -13.13 11.86
N PHE A 261 -16.64 -12.03 12.20
CA PHE A 261 -17.23 -10.79 12.72
C PHE A 261 -16.81 -9.65 11.79
N GLY A 262 -17.34 -9.69 10.57
CA GLY A 262 -16.92 -8.84 9.46
C GLY A 262 -17.72 -7.54 9.37
N TYR A 263 -17.05 -6.41 9.55
CA TYR A 263 -17.59 -5.04 9.42
C TYR A 263 -18.73 -4.66 10.38
N VAL A 264 -19.06 -5.54 11.33
CA VAL A 264 -20.08 -5.29 12.37
C VAL A 264 -19.67 -4.17 13.32
N LEU A 265 -18.37 -4.05 13.66
CA LEU A 265 -17.88 -2.99 14.55
C LEU A 265 -18.19 -1.58 14.02
N ASN A 266 -18.26 -1.41 12.70
CA ASN A 266 -18.43 -0.10 12.09
C ASN A 266 -19.86 0.45 12.24
N VAL A 267 -20.86 -0.42 12.35
CA VAL A 267 -22.29 -0.04 12.35
C VAL A 267 -22.87 0.14 13.75
N ILE A 268 -22.28 -0.47 14.77
CA ILE A 268 -22.73 -0.34 16.15
C ILE A 268 -22.25 1.00 16.72
N GLN A 269 -23.19 1.88 17.08
CA GLN A 269 -22.89 3.21 17.59
C GLN A 269 -22.53 3.22 19.07
N ASP A 270 -23.28 2.48 19.89
CA ASP A 270 -23.05 2.40 21.33
C ASP A 270 -21.79 1.57 21.65
N ASP A 271 -20.92 2.11 22.51
CA ASP A 271 -19.64 1.47 22.82
C ASP A 271 -19.83 0.18 23.64
N GLN A 272 -20.82 0.13 24.53
CA GLN A 272 -21.08 -1.06 25.36
C GLN A 272 -21.69 -2.17 24.49
N GLU A 273 -22.67 -1.85 23.66
CA GLU A 273 -23.25 -2.79 22.69
C GLU A 273 -22.17 -3.37 21.76
N ARG A 274 -21.22 -2.53 21.33
CA ARG A 274 -20.12 -2.97 20.45
C ARG A 274 -19.19 -3.96 21.16
N GLN A 275 -18.89 -3.74 22.43
CA GLN A 275 -18.09 -4.67 23.24
C GLN A 275 -18.84 -5.98 23.49
N GLU A 276 -20.13 -5.90 23.81
CA GLU A 276 -20.99 -7.06 24.04
C GLU A 276 -21.11 -7.92 22.77
N ALA A 277 -21.30 -7.30 21.60
CA ALA A 277 -21.37 -8.00 20.33
C ALA A 277 -20.06 -8.73 19.98
N LEU A 278 -18.91 -8.07 20.16
CA LEU A 278 -17.60 -8.68 19.93
C LEU A 278 -17.34 -9.84 20.92
N THR A 279 -17.70 -9.66 22.19
CA THR A 279 -17.58 -10.69 23.23
C THR A 279 -18.48 -11.89 22.95
N LYS A 280 -19.69 -11.64 22.45
CA LYS A 280 -20.63 -12.69 22.05
C LYS A 280 -20.10 -13.46 20.85
N ALA A 281 -19.61 -12.78 19.80
CA ALA A 281 -18.97 -13.44 18.67
C ALA A 281 -17.79 -14.31 19.12
N TRP A 282 -16.95 -13.80 20.04
CA TRP A 282 -15.88 -14.57 20.64
C TRP A 282 -16.38 -15.82 21.37
N SER A 283 -17.45 -15.71 22.17
CA SER A 283 -18.02 -16.85 22.91
C SER A 283 -18.45 -18.02 22.02
N LEU A 284 -18.81 -17.75 20.75
CA LEU A 284 -19.22 -18.75 19.76
C LEU A 284 -18.02 -19.43 19.07
N THR A 285 -16.84 -18.85 19.19
CA THR A 285 -15.63 -19.31 18.53
C THR A 285 -14.97 -20.47 19.27
N LYS A 286 -14.85 -21.62 18.59
CA LYS A 286 -14.09 -22.77 19.11
C LYS A 286 -12.59 -22.68 18.82
N SER A 287 -12.18 -22.13 17.68
CA SER A 287 -10.76 -22.03 17.30
C SER A 287 -10.31 -20.61 16.92
N ILE A 288 -10.91 -20.00 15.88
CA ILE A 288 -10.44 -18.72 15.32
C ILE A 288 -11.60 -17.73 15.16
N LEU A 289 -11.45 -16.53 15.70
CA LEU A 289 -12.35 -15.41 15.43
C LEU A 289 -11.67 -14.50 14.40
N VAL A 290 -12.37 -14.23 13.30
CA VAL A 290 -11.97 -13.25 12.30
C VAL A 290 -12.69 -11.95 12.63
N VAL A 291 -11.94 -10.88 12.88
CA VAL A 291 -12.50 -9.55 13.11
C VAL A 291 -12.07 -8.65 11.97
N ALA A 292 -13.04 -8.08 11.26
CA ALA A 292 -12.77 -7.07 10.25
C ALA A 292 -13.53 -5.78 10.52
N ALA A 293 -12.89 -4.64 10.31
CA ALA A 293 -13.53 -3.34 10.35
C ALA A 293 -12.90 -2.38 9.34
N GLN A 294 -13.66 -1.38 8.92
CA GLN A 294 -13.18 -0.33 8.05
C GLN A 294 -12.16 0.54 8.78
N VAL A 295 -11.01 0.76 8.14
CA VAL A 295 -9.90 1.55 8.71
C VAL A 295 -9.61 2.80 7.90
N LEU A 296 -9.13 3.85 8.56
CA LEU A 296 -8.76 5.10 7.91
C LEU A 296 -7.34 5.01 7.33
N VAL A 297 -7.21 5.39 6.06
CA VAL A 297 -5.93 5.47 5.35
C VAL A 297 -5.80 6.81 4.66
N ASN A 298 -4.57 7.33 4.62
CA ASN A 298 -4.29 8.58 3.96
C ASN A 298 -4.06 8.35 2.45
N ASN A 299 -4.83 9.02 1.60
CA ASN A 299 -4.66 9.06 0.17
C ASN A 299 -4.03 10.39 -0.25
N ARG A 300 -3.00 10.35 -1.12
CA ARG A 300 -2.25 11.57 -1.49
C ARG A 300 -3.09 12.61 -2.22
N GLN A 301 -4.16 12.21 -2.90
CA GLN A 301 -5.02 13.09 -3.69
C GLN A 301 -6.29 13.50 -2.92
N GLN A 302 -6.83 12.59 -2.12
CA GLN A 302 -8.17 12.70 -1.51
C GLN A 302 -8.15 12.86 0.02
N GLY A 303 -6.99 12.76 0.67
CA GLY A 303 -6.87 12.86 2.13
C GLY A 303 -7.30 11.59 2.84
N LEU A 304 -7.91 11.70 4.03
CA LEU A 304 -8.24 10.56 4.87
C LEU A 304 -9.52 9.85 4.40
N LEU A 305 -9.38 8.61 3.93
CA LEU A 305 -10.47 7.80 3.38
C LEU A 305 -10.67 6.52 4.19
N ALA A 306 -11.87 5.99 4.13
CA ALA A 306 -12.18 4.68 4.66
C ALA A 306 -11.71 3.58 3.71
N TYR A 307 -11.05 2.57 4.25
CA TYR A 307 -10.64 1.37 3.54
C TYR A 307 -11.56 0.21 3.90
N GLU A 308 -12.26 -0.33 2.91
CA GLU A 308 -13.19 -1.45 3.06
C GLU A 308 -13.00 -2.44 1.91
N ASP A 309 -12.77 -3.72 2.24
CA ASP A 309 -12.70 -4.84 1.29
C ASP A 309 -11.80 -4.60 0.05
N GLY A 310 -10.70 -3.85 0.23
CA GLY A 310 -9.77 -3.53 -0.86
C GLY A 310 -10.06 -2.23 -1.60
N VAL A 311 -11.11 -1.50 -1.24
CA VAL A 311 -11.59 -0.30 -1.92
C VAL A 311 -11.53 0.91 -0.98
N LEU A 312 -11.21 2.08 -1.53
CA LEU A 312 -11.32 3.35 -0.82
C LEU A 312 -12.73 3.91 -0.96
N THR A 313 -13.34 4.27 0.16
CA THR A 313 -14.67 4.88 0.21
C THR A 313 -14.64 6.18 1.01
N CYS A 314 -15.58 7.08 0.67
CA CYS A 314 -15.82 8.25 1.50
C CYS A 314 -16.46 7.82 2.82
N GLN A 315 -16.14 8.54 3.89
CA GLN A 315 -16.72 8.28 5.20
C GLN A 315 -18.23 8.53 5.16
N LYS A 316 -19.00 7.62 5.72
CA LYS A 316 -20.45 7.71 5.86
C LYS A 316 -20.79 8.31 7.23
N PRO A 317 -21.75 9.25 7.29
CA PRO A 317 -22.27 9.72 8.57
C PRO A 317 -22.81 8.54 9.37
N ALA A 318 -22.52 8.50 10.69
CA ALA A 318 -22.99 7.49 11.64
C ALA A 318 -22.30 6.11 11.63
N GLN A 319 -21.17 5.96 10.94
CA GLN A 319 -20.29 4.78 11.08
C GLN A 319 -19.04 5.09 11.92
N LYS A 320 -18.56 4.12 12.69
CA LYS A 320 -17.27 4.18 13.40
C LYS A 320 -16.16 3.71 12.47
N TYR A 321 -15.14 4.55 12.27
CA TYR A 321 -13.90 4.19 11.59
C TYR A 321 -12.77 4.03 12.59
N TYR A 322 -11.80 3.17 12.25
CA TYR A 322 -10.65 2.89 13.10
C TYR A 322 -9.33 3.24 12.45
N GLU A 323 -8.34 3.64 13.23
CA GLU A 323 -6.95 3.43 12.81
C GLU A 323 -6.55 1.96 12.99
N GLN A 324 -5.57 1.45 12.23
CA GLN A 324 -5.14 0.05 12.34
C GLN A 324 -4.69 -0.31 13.76
N ALA A 325 -3.93 0.58 14.41
CA ALA A 325 -3.46 0.38 15.77
C ALA A 325 -4.61 0.49 16.80
N GLU A 326 -5.54 1.43 16.59
CA GLU A 326 -6.74 1.59 17.42
C GLU A 326 -7.61 0.33 17.38
N LEU A 327 -7.90 -0.20 16.19
CA LEU A 327 -8.68 -1.42 16.02
C LEU A 327 -8.03 -2.59 16.75
N LYS A 328 -6.70 -2.73 16.64
CA LYS A 328 -5.98 -3.77 17.36
C LYS A 328 -6.13 -3.63 18.87
N THR A 329 -5.89 -2.43 19.41
CA THR A 329 -6.00 -2.17 20.85
C THR A 329 -7.42 -2.44 21.36
N TYR A 330 -8.43 -2.06 20.57
CA TYR A 330 -9.83 -2.34 20.89
C TYR A 330 -10.10 -3.85 20.98
N ILE A 331 -9.64 -4.64 20.00
CA ILE A 331 -9.81 -6.10 20.00
C ILE A 331 -9.06 -6.74 21.17
N ASP A 332 -7.78 -6.39 21.35
CA ASP A 332 -6.91 -6.95 22.39
C ASP A 332 -7.46 -6.67 23.80
N SER A 333 -7.95 -5.45 24.05
CA SER A 333 -8.50 -5.05 25.36
C SER A 333 -9.88 -5.65 25.63
N THR A 334 -10.73 -5.77 24.61
CA THR A 334 -12.07 -6.34 24.77
C THR A 334 -12.02 -7.86 24.99
N LEU A 335 -11.12 -8.56 24.28
CA LEU A 335 -11.04 -10.02 24.32
C LEU A 335 -9.97 -10.56 25.26
N GLU A 336 -9.10 -9.70 25.78
CA GLU A 336 -7.91 -10.04 26.59
C GLU A 336 -6.97 -11.06 25.89
N VAL A 337 -6.97 -11.05 24.56
CA VAL A 337 -6.17 -11.94 23.71
C VAL A 337 -5.48 -11.13 22.61
N ASN A 338 -4.19 -11.39 22.40
CA ASN A 338 -3.42 -10.68 21.37
C ASN A 338 -3.88 -11.10 19.95
N ALA A 339 -4.51 -10.16 19.24
CA ALA A 339 -4.93 -10.33 17.87
C ALA A 339 -3.74 -10.28 16.90
N ILE A 340 -3.84 -11.03 15.79
CA ILE A 340 -2.82 -11.08 14.73
C ILE A 340 -3.34 -10.33 13.52
N ALA A 341 -2.67 -9.23 13.16
CA ALA A 341 -2.93 -8.52 11.90
C ALA A 341 -2.52 -9.41 10.72
N VAL A 342 -3.50 -9.79 9.91
CA VAL A 342 -3.28 -10.52 8.66
C VAL A 342 -3.34 -9.56 7.48
N ASP A 343 -4.15 -8.51 7.59
CA ASP A 343 -4.28 -7.47 6.58
C ASP A 343 -4.78 -6.13 7.18
N LEU A 344 -4.88 -5.12 6.33
CA LEU A 344 -5.42 -3.81 6.69
C LEU A 344 -6.89 -3.95 7.08
N GLY A 345 -7.20 -3.61 8.33
CA GLY A 345 -8.53 -3.75 8.94
C GLY A 345 -8.95 -5.19 9.27
N VAL A 346 -8.07 -6.20 9.12
CA VAL A 346 -8.42 -7.62 9.34
C VAL A 346 -7.48 -8.29 10.33
N PHE A 347 -8.07 -8.86 11.38
CA PHE A 347 -7.37 -9.51 12.49
C PHE A 347 -7.89 -10.93 12.73
N LEU A 348 -6.97 -11.82 13.11
CA LEU A 348 -7.29 -13.17 13.60
C LEU A 348 -7.03 -13.27 15.10
N VAL A 349 -7.98 -13.82 15.85
CA VAL A 349 -7.87 -14.07 17.28
C VAL A 349 -8.02 -15.58 17.52
N PHE A 350 -6.98 -16.19 18.08
CA PHE A 350 -6.91 -17.64 18.29
C PHE A 350 -7.26 -18.00 19.73
N ARG A 351 -8.10 -19.04 19.89
CA ARG A 351 -8.43 -19.61 21.21
C ARG A 351 -7.23 -20.27 21.87
N ASP A 352 -6.43 -20.99 21.09
CA ASP A 352 -5.19 -21.62 21.57
C ASP A 352 -3.97 -20.75 21.21
N ALA A 353 -3.27 -20.28 22.25
CA ALA A 353 -2.03 -19.53 22.10
C ALA A 353 -0.96 -20.30 21.32
N LYS A 354 -0.91 -21.63 21.40
CA LYS A 354 0.04 -22.44 20.63
C LYS A 354 -0.27 -22.42 19.14
N GLN A 355 -1.55 -22.52 18.77
CA GLN A 355 -1.98 -22.38 17.37
C GLN A 355 -1.65 -20.99 16.84
N ALA A 356 -1.84 -19.95 17.64
CA ALA A 356 -1.44 -18.59 17.31
C ALA A 356 0.07 -18.50 16.99
N GLU A 357 0.93 -19.12 17.81
CA GLU A 357 2.38 -19.12 17.56
C GLU A 357 2.78 -19.94 16.33
N ILE A 358 2.14 -21.08 16.09
CA ILE A 358 2.36 -21.86 14.87
C ILE A 358 2.02 -21.01 13.65
N PHE A 359 0.87 -20.34 13.66
CA PHE A 359 0.45 -19.43 12.60
C PHE A 359 1.46 -18.29 12.42
N ARG A 360 1.86 -17.58 13.48
CA ARG A 360 2.87 -16.51 13.42
C ARG A 360 4.19 -16.98 12.82
N SER A 361 4.69 -18.13 13.26
CA SER A 361 5.96 -18.68 12.78
C SER A 361 5.91 -19.04 11.30
N SER A 362 4.79 -19.61 10.83
CA SER A 362 4.63 -20.05 9.44
C SER A 362 4.79 -18.93 8.41
N ARG A 363 4.42 -17.68 8.77
CA ARG A 363 4.53 -16.49 7.91
C ARG A 363 5.96 -16.06 7.58
N PHE A 364 6.94 -16.62 8.30
CA PHE A 364 8.37 -16.34 8.15
C PHE A 364 9.18 -17.56 7.71
N VAL A 365 8.54 -18.68 7.40
CA VAL A 365 9.24 -19.89 6.93
C VAL A 365 9.56 -19.74 5.43
N SER A 366 10.82 -19.91 5.06
CA SER A 366 11.23 -19.87 3.65
C SER A 366 10.82 -21.14 2.89
N ARG A 367 10.52 -20.99 1.61
CA ARG A 367 10.24 -22.11 0.71
C ARG A 367 11.55 -22.79 0.32
N LEU A 368 11.68 -24.06 0.68
CA LEU A 368 12.87 -24.86 0.44
C LEU A 368 12.49 -26.17 -0.25
N THR A 369 13.36 -26.64 -1.14
CA THR A 369 13.24 -27.94 -1.79
C THR A 369 14.09 -28.97 -1.09
N THR A 370 13.59 -30.19 -0.98
CA THR A 370 14.38 -31.31 -0.48
C THR A 370 15.51 -31.64 -1.47
N PRO A 371 16.76 -31.76 -0.99
CA PRO A 371 17.92 -32.10 -1.82
C PRO A 371 17.69 -33.39 -2.62
N LYS A 372 18.06 -33.36 -3.90
CA LYS A 372 17.92 -34.52 -4.78
C LYS A 372 18.98 -35.57 -4.46
N ILE A 373 18.62 -36.83 -4.76
CA ILE A 373 19.56 -37.94 -4.69
C ILE A 373 20.53 -37.78 -5.87
N CYS A 374 21.81 -37.66 -5.57
CA CYS A 374 22.87 -37.49 -6.57
C CYS A 374 23.67 -38.78 -6.79
N ARG A 375 23.57 -39.73 -5.86
CA ARG A 375 24.28 -41.01 -5.92
C ARG A 375 23.31 -42.15 -5.63
N GLU A 376 23.14 -43.03 -6.60
CA GLU A 376 22.27 -44.19 -6.46
C GLU A 376 23.00 -45.32 -5.72
N GLN A 377 22.88 -45.33 -4.39
CA GLN A 377 23.36 -46.42 -3.56
C GLN A 377 22.23 -47.44 -3.31
N GLN A 378 22.53 -48.74 -3.41
CA GLN A 378 21.55 -49.80 -3.23
C GLN A 378 20.90 -49.75 -1.83
N GLU A 379 21.71 -49.56 -0.79
CA GLU A 379 21.21 -49.44 0.59
C GLU A 379 20.22 -48.27 0.78
N PHE A 380 20.41 -47.16 0.06
CA PHE A 380 19.47 -46.05 0.08
C PHE A 380 18.18 -46.40 -0.66
N LYS A 381 18.28 -47.00 -1.86
CA LYS A 381 17.11 -47.43 -2.65
C LYS A 381 16.21 -48.40 -1.87
N ASP A 382 16.82 -49.34 -1.17
CA ASP A 382 16.09 -50.34 -0.37
C ASP A 382 15.27 -49.70 0.77
N HIS A 383 15.66 -48.51 1.23
CA HIS A 383 15.02 -47.79 2.35
C HIS A 383 14.40 -46.44 1.94
N GLU A 384 14.30 -46.13 0.65
CA GLU A 384 13.92 -44.80 0.17
C GLU A 384 12.60 -44.32 0.76
N LYS A 385 11.55 -45.15 0.68
CA LYS A 385 10.22 -44.85 1.24
C LYS A 385 10.22 -44.56 2.74
N LEU A 386 11.15 -45.17 3.48
CA LEU A 386 11.30 -44.97 4.92
C LEU A 386 12.09 -43.69 5.25
N LEU A 387 13.03 -43.30 4.37
CA LEU A 387 13.88 -42.13 4.54
C LEU A 387 13.25 -40.85 3.98
N THR A 388 12.34 -40.92 3.00
CA THR A 388 11.66 -39.74 2.45
C THR A 388 10.97 -38.87 3.52
N PRO A 389 10.17 -39.41 4.46
CA PRO A 389 9.57 -38.60 5.53
C PRO A 389 10.62 -37.93 6.44
N LEU A 390 11.79 -38.57 6.63
CA LEU A 390 12.89 -38.00 7.41
C LEU A 390 13.57 -36.85 6.66
N MET A 391 13.74 -36.97 5.34
CA MET A 391 14.25 -35.91 4.47
C MET A 391 13.32 -34.70 4.46
N GLU A 392 12.01 -34.92 4.27
CA GLU A 392 10.98 -33.88 4.30
C GLU A 392 10.94 -33.17 5.67
N PHE A 393 11.02 -33.94 6.76
CA PHE A 393 11.10 -33.37 8.11
C PHE A 393 12.31 -32.45 8.26
N TYR A 394 13.49 -32.88 7.80
CA TYR A 394 14.70 -32.07 7.86
C TYR A 394 14.57 -30.82 6.98
N THR A 395 14.02 -30.91 5.78
CA THR A 395 13.73 -29.73 4.93
C THR A 395 12.79 -28.73 5.64
N LYS A 396 11.81 -29.24 6.39
CA LYS A 396 10.87 -28.42 7.15
C LYS A 396 11.48 -27.78 8.40
N ARG A 397 12.37 -28.47 9.12
CA ARG A 397 12.85 -28.06 10.46
C ARG A 397 14.33 -27.70 10.56
N GLY A 398 15.15 -28.09 9.59
CA GLY A 398 16.61 -27.88 9.61
C GLY A 398 17.35 -28.72 10.66
N ARG A 399 16.68 -29.73 11.23
CA ARG A 399 17.21 -30.63 12.25
C ARG A 399 16.60 -32.03 12.13
N VAL A 400 17.24 -33.01 12.76
CA VAL A 400 16.65 -34.35 12.90
C VAL A 400 15.49 -34.35 13.92
N PRO A 401 14.49 -35.24 13.77
CA PRO A 401 13.37 -35.32 14.70
C PRO A 401 13.78 -35.75 16.11
N VAL A 402 12.98 -35.36 17.10
CA VAL A 402 12.97 -35.95 18.44
C VAL A 402 11.84 -36.98 18.58
N LYS A 403 11.75 -37.62 19.75
CA LYS A 403 10.74 -38.66 20.01
C LYS A 403 9.32 -38.08 19.83
N GLY A 404 8.50 -38.75 19.03
CA GLY A 404 7.09 -38.42 18.78
C GLY A 404 6.83 -37.42 17.64
N GLU A 405 7.86 -36.90 16.97
CA GLU A 405 7.68 -35.93 15.89
C GLU A 405 7.49 -36.55 14.50
N LEU A 406 7.74 -37.86 14.35
CA LEU A 406 7.67 -38.56 13.07
C LEU A 406 6.90 -39.86 13.21
N ALA A 407 5.87 -40.05 12.39
CA ALA A 407 5.02 -41.24 12.45
C ALA A 407 5.79 -42.56 12.18
N VAL A 408 6.82 -42.51 11.33
CA VAL A 408 7.66 -43.66 10.97
C VAL A 408 8.82 -43.91 11.95
N GLU A 409 8.75 -43.34 13.17
CA GLU A 409 9.81 -43.46 14.19
C GLU A 409 10.23 -44.91 14.47
N ALA A 410 9.25 -45.80 14.66
CA ALA A 410 9.50 -47.20 15.02
C ALA A 410 10.31 -47.92 13.92
N ALA A 411 9.86 -47.79 12.67
CA ALA A 411 10.51 -48.41 11.52
C ALA A 411 11.93 -47.86 11.27
N ILE A 412 12.15 -46.55 11.46
CA ILE A 412 13.50 -45.97 11.36
C ILE A 412 14.41 -46.50 12.46
N LYS A 413 13.92 -46.62 13.70
CA LYS A 413 14.72 -47.14 14.81
C LYS A 413 15.02 -48.63 14.69
N GLU A 414 14.13 -49.42 14.11
CA GLU A 414 14.37 -50.83 13.83
C GLU A 414 15.52 -51.01 12.82
N ASN A 415 15.49 -50.28 11.70
CA ASN A 415 16.48 -50.43 10.63
C ASN A 415 17.82 -49.72 10.95
N PHE A 416 17.78 -48.53 11.55
CA PHE A 416 18.97 -47.66 11.71
C PHE A 416 19.37 -47.39 13.16
N LYS A 417 18.60 -47.86 14.15
CA LYS A 417 18.73 -47.58 15.60
C LYS A 417 18.46 -46.13 16.01
N THR A 418 18.89 -45.14 15.23
CA THR A 418 18.74 -43.70 15.53
C THR A 418 18.49 -42.86 14.27
N TYR A 419 17.78 -41.73 14.41
CA TYR A 419 17.60 -40.77 13.31
C TYR A 419 18.92 -40.26 12.73
N ARG A 420 19.96 -40.08 13.56
CA ARG A 420 21.27 -39.61 13.10
C ARG A 420 21.93 -40.59 12.13
N ARG A 421 21.84 -41.90 12.41
CA ARG A 421 22.39 -42.93 11.53
C ARG A 421 21.59 -43.03 10.22
N ALA A 422 20.27 -42.97 10.29
CA ALA A 422 19.43 -42.89 9.10
C ALA A 422 19.78 -41.67 8.24
N PHE A 423 20.00 -40.52 8.88
CA PHE A 423 20.40 -39.29 8.17
C PHE A 423 21.83 -39.34 7.61
N GLN A 424 22.75 -40.08 8.23
CA GLN A 424 24.08 -40.30 7.66
C GLN A 424 24.01 -41.03 6.30
N LEU A 425 23.10 -41.99 6.14
CA LEU A 425 22.89 -42.65 4.84
C LEU A 425 22.33 -41.66 3.80
N ILE A 426 21.39 -40.78 4.20
CA ILE A 426 20.89 -39.69 3.34
C ILE A 426 22.06 -38.81 2.86
N LEU A 427 22.96 -38.40 3.76
CA LEU A 427 24.12 -37.56 3.44
C LEU A 427 25.12 -38.23 2.49
N GLN A 428 25.19 -39.56 2.45
CA GLN A 428 26.04 -40.29 1.50
C GLN A 428 25.48 -40.28 0.08
N SER A 429 24.15 -40.19 -0.04
CA SER A 429 23.40 -40.26 -1.31
C SER A 429 22.98 -38.89 -1.86
N THR A 430 23.14 -37.81 -1.09
CA THR A 430 22.72 -36.43 -1.43
C THR A 430 23.87 -35.43 -1.26
N ASN A 431 23.65 -34.18 -1.68
CA ASN A 431 24.61 -33.10 -1.47
C ASN A 431 24.53 -32.55 -0.03
N LYS A 432 25.59 -32.73 0.75
CA LYS A 432 25.67 -32.24 2.14
C LYS A 432 25.48 -30.72 2.25
N GLN A 433 26.03 -29.94 1.31
CA GLN A 433 25.97 -28.48 1.38
C GLN A 433 24.52 -27.97 1.35
N GLU A 434 23.66 -28.59 0.54
CA GLU A 434 22.24 -28.21 0.46
C GLU A 434 21.52 -28.43 1.79
N TRP A 435 21.90 -29.45 2.57
CA TRP A 435 21.36 -29.66 3.92
C TRP A 435 21.86 -28.64 4.94
N ASP A 436 23.14 -28.26 4.85
CA ASP A 436 23.72 -27.21 5.69
C ASP A 436 23.07 -25.84 5.38
N ASP A 437 22.79 -25.56 4.09
CA ASP A 437 22.06 -24.36 3.65
C ASP A 437 20.61 -24.35 4.17
N ILE A 438 19.91 -25.49 4.12
CA ILE A 438 18.57 -25.65 4.72
C ILE A 438 18.60 -25.37 6.21
N LYS A 439 19.57 -25.93 6.93
CA LYS A 439 19.73 -25.71 8.36
C LYS A 439 19.95 -24.23 8.68
N GLU A 440 20.83 -23.57 7.93
CA GLU A 440 21.10 -22.14 8.11
C GLU A 440 19.86 -21.29 7.78
N GLN A 441 19.13 -21.60 6.71
CA GLN A 441 17.89 -20.90 6.38
C GLN A 441 16.84 -21.05 7.47
N ARG A 442 16.65 -22.25 8.04
CA ARG A 442 15.71 -22.48 9.14
C ARG A 442 16.15 -21.77 10.43
N ARG A 443 17.45 -21.70 10.69
CA ARG A 443 18.01 -20.90 11.79
C ARG A 443 17.66 -19.42 11.61
N GLN A 444 17.78 -18.90 10.40
CA GLN A 444 17.44 -17.53 10.04
C GLN A 444 15.95 -17.25 10.15
N ASP A 445 15.09 -18.13 9.65
CA ASP A 445 13.62 -18.03 9.76
C ASP A 445 13.19 -17.93 11.24
N LEU A 446 13.77 -18.77 12.09
CA LEU A 446 13.50 -18.76 13.53
C LEU A 446 13.93 -17.44 14.18
N LEU A 447 15.08 -16.88 13.78
CA LEU A 447 15.52 -15.57 14.29
C LEU A 447 14.60 -14.44 13.85
N VAL A 448 14.14 -14.43 12.59
CA VAL A 448 13.19 -13.42 12.07
C VAL A 448 11.88 -13.47 12.85
N TYR A 449 11.32 -14.66 13.03
CA TYR A 449 10.11 -14.87 13.83
C TYR A 449 10.28 -14.36 15.27
N LEU A 450 11.36 -14.75 15.96
CA LEU A 450 11.61 -14.33 17.33
C LEU A 450 11.86 -12.82 17.45
N ALA A 451 12.53 -12.20 16.47
CA ALA A 451 12.80 -10.77 16.46
C ALA A 451 11.50 -9.98 16.36
N LEU A 452 10.62 -10.36 15.44
CA LEU A 452 9.32 -9.72 15.24
C LEU A 452 8.31 -10.05 16.36
N GLY A 453 8.53 -11.12 17.11
CA GLY A 453 7.78 -11.41 18.33
C GLY A 453 7.95 -10.37 19.44
N ASN A 454 9.06 -9.60 19.44
CA ASN A 454 9.33 -8.63 20.50
C ASN A 454 8.40 -7.40 20.50
N PHE A 455 7.75 -7.10 19.37
CA PHE A 455 6.82 -5.97 19.27
C PHE A 455 5.51 -6.16 20.07
N GLN A 456 5.18 -7.40 20.48
CA GLN A 456 3.89 -7.75 21.10
C GLN A 456 4.06 -8.85 22.15
N ASP A 457 5.04 -8.67 23.04
CA ASP A 457 5.39 -9.61 24.11
C ASP A 457 5.74 -11.01 23.61
N ARG A 458 7.02 -11.18 23.25
CA ARG A 458 7.58 -12.47 22.79
C ARG A 458 7.11 -13.58 23.76
N PRO A 459 6.55 -14.69 23.23
CA PRO A 459 5.97 -15.72 24.08
C PRO A 459 7.02 -16.32 25.02
N THR A 460 6.62 -16.57 26.26
CA THR A 460 7.48 -17.26 27.22
C THR A 460 7.69 -18.70 26.77
N ILE A 461 8.80 -19.32 27.22
CA ILE A 461 9.12 -20.72 26.90
C ILE A 461 8.00 -21.72 27.28
N ARG A 462 7.09 -21.35 28.18
CA ARG A 462 5.92 -22.18 28.55
C ARG A 462 4.80 -22.12 27.52
N LYS A 463 4.60 -20.95 26.89
CA LYS A 463 3.52 -20.69 25.93
C LYS A 463 3.83 -21.14 24.50
N ILE A 464 5.11 -21.25 24.13
CA ILE A 464 5.47 -21.70 22.78
C ILE A 464 5.23 -23.21 22.56
N ALA A 465 4.94 -23.58 21.31
CA ALA A 465 4.81 -24.97 20.88
C ALA A 465 6.10 -25.77 21.12
N SER A 466 5.98 -27.07 21.40
CA SER A 466 7.10 -27.99 21.66
C SER A 466 8.13 -28.00 20.54
N GLU A 467 7.65 -27.95 19.31
CA GLU A 467 8.43 -28.05 18.10
C GLU A 467 9.36 -26.84 17.96
N ILE A 468 8.87 -25.63 18.30
CA ILE A 468 9.68 -24.40 18.32
C ILE A 468 10.75 -24.46 19.42
N LYS A 469 10.49 -25.12 20.57
CA LYS A 469 11.51 -25.31 21.63
C LYS A 469 12.66 -26.17 21.12
N GLU A 470 12.33 -27.28 20.46
CA GLU A 470 13.33 -28.18 19.90
C GLU A 470 14.07 -27.56 18.72
N ASP A 471 13.39 -26.76 17.90
CA ASP A 471 14.01 -25.95 16.83
C ASP A 471 15.03 -24.96 17.42
N ALA A 472 14.65 -24.19 18.44
CA ALA A 472 15.56 -23.25 19.12
C ALA A 472 16.74 -23.94 19.80
N LYS A 473 16.52 -25.11 20.41
CA LYS A 473 17.58 -25.90 21.04
C LYS A 473 18.58 -26.44 20.02
N ALA A 474 18.10 -26.97 18.91
CA ALA A 474 18.96 -27.59 17.90
C ALA A 474 19.68 -26.57 17.00
N LEU A 475 19.02 -25.45 16.66
CA LEU A 475 19.53 -24.47 15.70
C LEU A 475 20.27 -23.30 16.37
N LEU A 476 19.91 -22.96 17.61
CA LEU A 476 20.37 -21.77 18.33
C LEU A 476 20.82 -22.07 19.77
N ILE A 477 21.11 -23.34 20.09
CA ILE A 477 21.56 -23.86 21.40
C ILE A 477 20.45 -23.88 22.46
N SER A 478 19.73 -22.77 22.65
CA SER A 478 18.61 -22.68 23.59
C SER A 478 17.63 -21.57 23.20
N TYR A 479 16.40 -21.63 23.72
CA TYR A 479 15.42 -20.56 23.51
C TYR A 479 15.89 -19.20 24.02
N LYS A 480 16.60 -19.16 25.17
CA LYS A 480 17.14 -17.92 25.74
C LYS A 480 18.19 -17.29 24.82
N GLN A 481 19.09 -18.11 24.28
CA GLN A 481 20.11 -17.64 23.35
C GLN A 481 19.50 -17.19 22.02
N ALA A 482 18.50 -17.91 21.53
CA ALA A 482 17.73 -17.54 20.34
C ALA A 482 17.08 -16.15 20.49
N CYS A 483 16.48 -15.89 21.65
CA CYS A 483 15.91 -14.58 22.00
C CYS A 483 16.97 -13.48 21.96
N LEU A 484 18.12 -13.69 22.60
CA LEU A 484 19.20 -12.70 22.64
C LEU A 484 19.73 -12.36 21.24
N LEU A 485 19.91 -13.37 20.38
CA LEU A 485 20.33 -13.17 18.99
C LEU A 485 19.26 -12.44 18.16
N ALA A 486 17.98 -12.75 18.42
CA ALA A 486 16.86 -12.07 17.78
C ALA A 486 16.77 -10.59 18.20
N ASP A 487 17.08 -10.26 19.46
CA ASP A 487 17.11 -8.88 19.96
C ASP A 487 18.23 -8.08 19.29
N ILE A 488 19.42 -8.68 19.14
CA ILE A 488 20.54 -8.08 18.39
C ILE A 488 20.14 -7.84 16.92
N LEU A 489 19.43 -8.79 16.31
CA LEU A 489 18.93 -8.64 14.95
C LEU A 489 17.94 -7.48 14.83
N LEU A 490 16.99 -7.38 15.76
CA LEU A 490 15.99 -6.32 15.80
C LEU A 490 16.63 -4.95 16.00
N LEU A 491 17.62 -4.81 16.89
CA LEU A 491 18.37 -3.57 17.08
C LEU A 491 19.06 -3.09 15.79
N GLY A 492 19.42 -4.01 14.90
CA GLY A 492 20.04 -3.67 13.63
C GLY A 492 19.12 -2.94 12.64
N VAL A 493 17.79 -3.01 12.83
CA VAL A 493 16.78 -2.47 11.90
C VAL A 493 16.87 -0.95 11.78
N SER A 494 17.29 -0.27 12.85
CA SER A 494 17.44 1.19 12.88
C SER A 494 18.70 1.70 12.16
N ASN A 495 19.65 0.82 11.84
CA ASN A 495 20.88 1.18 11.13
C ASN A 495 20.65 1.14 9.60
N LEU A 496 20.20 2.26 9.04
CA LEU A 496 19.92 2.39 7.61
C LEU A 496 21.14 2.21 6.70
N GLU A 497 22.36 2.51 7.18
CA GLU A 497 23.59 2.25 6.43
C GLU A 497 23.78 0.75 6.21
N LYS A 498 23.64 -0.04 7.29
CA LYS A 498 23.70 -1.50 7.22
C LYS A 498 22.58 -2.09 6.37
N ILE A 499 21.36 -1.55 6.45
CA ILE A 499 20.27 -1.91 5.54
C ILE A 499 20.67 -1.64 4.09
N GLY A 500 21.26 -0.47 3.81
CA GLY A 500 21.75 -0.10 2.49
C GLY A 500 22.82 -1.05 1.95
N GLU A 501 23.82 -1.40 2.76
CA GLU A 501 24.86 -2.38 2.39
C GLU A 501 24.28 -3.74 2.04
N LEU A 502 23.33 -4.24 2.86
CA LEU A 502 22.67 -5.52 2.60
C LEU A 502 21.79 -5.46 1.35
N CYS A 503 21.10 -4.34 1.11
CA CYS A 503 20.33 -4.14 -0.11
C CYS A 503 21.23 -4.16 -1.34
N GLN A 504 22.38 -3.49 -1.30
CA GLN A 504 23.33 -3.45 -2.44
C GLN A 504 23.98 -4.80 -2.71
N LYS A 505 24.25 -5.59 -1.67
CA LYS A 505 24.83 -6.95 -1.77
C LYS A 505 23.77 -8.04 -2.02
N SER A 506 22.48 -7.69 -2.05
CA SER A 506 21.42 -8.67 -2.22
C SER A 506 21.54 -9.38 -3.56
N PRO A 507 21.47 -10.73 -3.60
CA PRO A 507 21.56 -11.49 -4.84
C PRO A 507 20.31 -11.35 -5.73
N VAL A 508 19.23 -10.79 -5.18
CA VAL A 508 17.94 -10.58 -5.83
C VAL A 508 17.41 -9.19 -5.51
N GLY A 509 16.79 -8.55 -6.50
CA GLY A 509 16.13 -7.27 -6.36
C GLY A 509 16.68 -6.18 -7.28
N LYS A 510 15.77 -5.39 -7.82
CA LYS A 510 16.06 -4.26 -8.69
C LYS A 510 16.53 -3.08 -7.84
N GLN A 511 17.79 -2.71 -8.01
CA GLN A 511 18.37 -1.53 -7.37
C GLN A 511 17.71 -0.26 -7.92
N LEU A 512 17.27 0.61 -7.01
CA LEU A 512 16.70 1.93 -7.28
C LEU A 512 17.52 2.97 -6.52
N GLN A 513 17.29 4.25 -6.81
CA GLN A 513 17.91 5.32 -6.04
C GLN A 513 17.42 5.31 -4.59
N GLY A 514 18.25 4.83 -3.67
CA GLY A 514 17.96 4.80 -2.23
C GLY A 514 17.02 3.67 -1.78
N ALA A 515 16.74 2.69 -2.64
CA ALA A 515 15.87 1.56 -2.32
C ALA A 515 16.20 0.32 -3.16
N ILE A 516 15.76 -0.84 -2.69
CA ILE A 516 15.68 -2.08 -3.49
C ILE A 516 14.22 -2.46 -3.68
N ALA A 517 13.85 -2.89 -4.88
CA ALA A 517 12.54 -3.47 -5.17
C ALA A 517 12.67 -4.97 -5.43
N ILE A 518 11.85 -5.77 -4.76
CA ILE A 518 11.79 -7.23 -4.94
C ILE A 518 10.35 -7.67 -5.17
N HIS A 519 10.17 -8.80 -5.82
CA HIS A 519 8.92 -9.53 -5.78
C HIS A 519 8.76 -10.23 -4.44
N MET A 520 7.53 -10.36 -3.94
CA MET A 520 7.23 -10.97 -2.63
C MET A 520 7.81 -12.39 -2.51
N SER A 521 7.93 -13.11 -3.63
CA SER A 521 8.50 -14.45 -3.68
C SER A 521 9.99 -14.53 -3.36
N ALA A 522 10.69 -13.40 -3.35
CA ALA A 522 12.11 -13.31 -3.05
C ALA A 522 12.39 -12.80 -1.63
N LEU A 523 11.36 -12.41 -0.88
CA LEU A 523 11.49 -11.87 0.49
C LEU A 523 12.20 -12.87 1.42
N ASP A 524 11.87 -14.15 1.30
CA ASP A 524 12.39 -15.23 2.13
C ASP A 524 13.84 -15.62 1.80
N LYS A 525 14.41 -15.02 0.75
CA LYS A 525 15.82 -15.15 0.30
C LYS A 525 16.68 -13.96 0.70
N LEU A 526 16.07 -12.90 1.20
CA LEU A 526 16.82 -11.75 1.69
C LEU A 526 17.53 -12.09 3.01
N PRO A 527 18.65 -11.39 3.32
CA PRO A 527 19.27 -11.47 4.63
C PRO A 527 18.25 -11.25 5.76
N PRO A 528 18.39 -11.93 6.92
CA PRO A 528 17.43 -11.86 8.02
C PRO A 528 17.10 -10.44 8.46
N LEU A 529 18.10 -9.55 8.44
CA LEU A 529 17.90 -8.16 8.86
C LEU A 529 16.93 -7.41 7.93
N LEU A 530 16.99 -7.64 6.62
CA LEU A 530 16.05 -7.03 5.67
C LEU A 530 14.63 -7.62 5.83
N ARG A 531 14.54 -8.90 6.19
CA ARG A 531 13.27 -9.57 6.49
C ARG A 531 12.63 -9.03 7.77
N VAL A 532 13.41 -8.77 8.81
CA VAL A 532 12.92 -8.09 10.02
C VAL A 532 12.55 -6.63 9.70
N TYR A 533 13.34 -5.93 8.87
CA TYR A 533 13.01 -4.58 8.42
C TYR A 533 11.64 -4.52 7.72
N GLU A 534 11.37 -5.45 6.79
CA GLU A 534 10.03 -5.65 6.21
C GLU A 534 8.96 -6.01 7.24
N GLY A 535 9.28 -6.95 8.11
CA GLY A 535 8.41 -7.42 9.17
C GLY A 535 7.94 -6.32 10.12
N SER A 536 8.74 -5.27 10.34
CA SER A 536 8.36 -4.11 11.17
C SER A 536 7.09 -3.42 10.66
N ALA A 537 6.87 -3.38 9.35
CA ALA A 537 5.62 -2.85 8.77
C ALA A 537 4.52 -3.92 8.75
N SER A 538 4.81 -5.10 8.20
CA SER A 538 3.79 -6.13 7.99
C SER A 538 3.24 -6.75 9.28
N ARG A 539 3.94 -6.59 10.41
CA ARG A 539 3.42 -7.01 11.73
C ARG A 539 2.25 -6.16 12.22
N ILE A 540 2.20 -4.88 11.84
CA ILE A 540 1.15 -3.92 12.23
C ILE A 540 0.00 -3.95 11.22
N TYR A 541 0.36 -3.90 9.94
CA TYR A 541 -0.60 -3.74 8.84
C TYR A 541 -1.03 -5.04 8.17
N GLY A 542 -0.37 -6.16 8.47
CA GLY A 542 -0.39 -7.31 7.56
C GLY A 542 0.41 -7.04 6.29
N ARG A 543 0.48 -8.02 5.40
CA ARG A 543 0.99 -7.80 4.04
C ARG A 543 -0.22 -7.45 3.19
N LEU A 544 -0.21 -6.26 2.58
CA LEU A 544 -1.33 -5.78 1.80
C LEU A 544 -1.77 -6.82 0.78
N GLU A 545 -3.06 -7.13 0.77
CA GLU A 545 -3.69 -8.04 -0.19
C GLU A 545 -3.20 -7.80 -1.63
N ASN A 546 -2.83 -8.88 -2.32
CA ASN A 546 -2.36 -8.90 -3.70
C ASN A 546 -1.02 -8.18 -3.96
N ALA A 547 -0.43 -7.46 -3.00
CA ALA A 547 0.83 -6.76 -3.23
C ALA A 547 1.94 -7.75 -3.60
N ASN A 548 2.45 -7.63 -4.83
CA ASN A 548 3.44 -8.55 -5.36
C ASN A 548 4.85 -7.96 -5.40
N ILE A 549 5.00 -6.64 -5.27
CA ILE A 549 6.29 -5.97 -5.20
C ILE A 549 6.44 -5.26 -3.85
N ILE A 550 7.60 -5.44 -3.21
CA ILE A 550 8.02 -4.77 -1.99
C ILE A 550 9.21 -3.87 -2.31
N LYS A 551 9.14 -2.60 -1.89
CA LYS A 551 10.26 -1.65 -1.94
C LYS A 551 10.76 -1.39 -0.53
N LEU A 552 12.03 -1.71 -0.28
CA LEU A 552 12.72 -1.41 0.96
C LEU A 552 13.58 -0.17 0.74
N TYR A 553 13.21 0.95 1.37
CA TYR A 553 14.02 2.17 1.34
C TYR A 553 15.11 2.07 2.40
N TYR A 554 16.33 2.48 2.03
CA TYR A 554 17.47 2.56 2.94
C TYR A 554 18.01 3.99 3.04
N ASN A 555 17.50 4.93 2.25
CA ASN A 555 17.76 6.37 2.43
C ASN A 555 16.79 7.04 3.43
N ARG A 556 15.73 6.34 3.82
CA ARG A 556 14.75 6.73 4.83
C ARG A 556 14.04 5.49 5.37
N PRO A 557 13.54 5.51 6.61
CA PRO A 557 12.88 4.36 7.23
C PRO A 557 11.47 4.16 6.67
N LYS A 558 11.36 3.57 5.49
CA LYS A 558 10.10 3.43 4.76
C LYS A 558 10.03 2.13 3.99
N ILE A 559 8.82 1.58 3.90
CA ILE A 559 8.49 0.44 3.06
C ILE A 559 7.36 0.81 2.11
N SER A 560 7.34 0.22 0.92
CA SER A 560 6.19 0.35 0.04
C SER A 560 5.81 -0.99 -0.57
N TYR A 561 4.53 -1.30 -0.49
CA TYR A 561 3.87 -2.43 -1.13
C TYR A 561 3.19 -1.95 -2.39
N LEU A 562 3.41 -2.63 -3.50
CA LEU A 562 2.88 -2.28 -4.82
C LEU A 562 2.19 -3.49 -5.42
N TYR A 563 1.05 -3.25 -6.05
CA TYR A 563 0.30 -4.29 -6.75
C TYR A 563 0.28 -4.05 -8.25
N TYR A 564 0.85 -5.01 -8.98
CA TYR A 564 0.78 -5.10 -10.44
C TYR A 564 -0.08 -6.31 -10.84
N PRO A 565 -1.37 -6.16 -11.19
CA PRO A 565 -2.21 -7.28 -11.59
C PRO A 565 -1.61 -8.05 -12.76
N ASP A 566 -1.91 -9.35 -12.81
CA ASP A 566 -1.43 -10.26 -13.85
C ASP A 566 0.09 -10.19 -14.08
N PHE A 567 0.85 -10.02 -12.98
CA PHE A 567 2.31 -9.89 -12.99
C PHE A 567 3.01 -10.95 -13.87
N ASP A 568 2.55 -12.20 -13.84
CA ASP A 568 3.13 -13.29 -14.64
C ASP A 568 2.69 -13.29 -16.11
N LYS A 569 1.44 -12.89 -16.37
CA LYS A 569 0.83 -13.00 -17.71
C LYS A 569 1.17 -11.82 -18.60
N VAL A 570 1.23 -10.60 -18.05
CA VAL A 570 1.50 -9.38 -18.82
C VAL A 570 3.01 -9.09 -18.84
N ALA A 571 3.54 -8.67 -19.98
CA ALA A 571 4.96 -8.32 -20.12
C ALA A 571 5.34 -7.12 -19.23
N HIS A 572 4.56 -6.04 -19.35
CA HIS A 572 4.72 -4.80 -18.60
C HIS A 572 3.40 -4.45 -17.89
N PRO A 573 3.06 -5.12 -16.78
CA PRO A 573 1.83 -4.83 -16.06
C PRO A 573 1.83 -3.38 -15.55
N THR A 574 0.64 -2.78 -15.48
CA THR A 574 0.41 -1.44 -14.93
C THR A 574 0.29 -1.50 -13.42
N LEU A 575 0.72 -0.46 -12.72
CA LEU A 575 0.55 -0.34 -11.27
C LEU A 575 -0.91 0.02 -10.94
N THR A 576 -1.55 -0.77 -10.09
CA THR A 576 -2.94 -0.53 -9.66
C THR A 576 -2.97 0.13 -8.29
N THR A 577 -2.32 -0.44 -7.29
CA THR A 577 -2.39 0.09 -5.91
C THR A 577 -1.01 0.19 -5.26
N THR A 578 -0.89 1.13 -4.33
CA THR A 578 0.30 1.31 -3.50
C THR A 578 -0.08 1.52 -2.05
N MET A 579 0.68 0.92 -1.14
CA MET A 579 0.66 1.28 0.28
C MET A 579 2.09 1.60 0.72
N GLU A 580 2.28 2.76 1.31
CA GLU A 580 3.56 3.19 1.85
C GLU A 580 3.46 3.29 3.36
N VAL A 581 4.41 2.68 4.06
CA VAL A 581 4.47 2.69 5.53
C VAL A 581 5.76 3.41 5.94
N ASP A 582 5.61 4.49 6.69
CA ASP A 582 6.73 5.13 7.39
C ASP A 582 7.03 4.34 8.67
N LEU A 583 8.25 3.86 8.86
CA LEU A 583 8.60 3.00 9.98
C LEU A 583 8.87 3.77 11.29
N GLN A 584 8.91 5.11 11.27
CA GLN A 584 9.12 5.91 12.49
C GLN A 584 7.82 6.12 13.26
N ASN A 585 6.76 6.48 12.55
CA ASN A 585 5.44 6.78 13.15
C ASN A 585 4.38 5.76 12.73
N PHE A 586 4.76 4.76 11.92
CA PHE A 586 3.86 3.77 11.34
C PHE A 586 2.74 4.35 10.50
N ALA A 587 2.79 5.61 10.05
CA ALA A 587 1.74 6.16 9.20
C ALA A 587 1.68 5.44 7.85
N ALA A 588 0.47 5.03 7.44
CA ALA A 588 0.23 4.37 6.16
C ALA A 588 -0.43 5.32 5.16
N VAL A 589 0.13 5.39 3.96
CA VAL A 589 -0.43 6.12 2.81
C VAL A 589 -0.83 5.12 1.74
N TYR A 590 -2.12 5.06 1.43
CA TYR A 590 -2.68 4.18 0.42
C TYR A 590 -3.11 4.97 -0.81
N ASN A 591 -2.78 4.49 -2.01
CA ASN A 591 -3.27 5.08 -3.26
C ASN A 591 -3.78 3.98 -4.19
N ASP A 592 -4.99 4.18 -4.70
CA ASP A 592 -5.51 3.48 -5.86
C ASP A 592 -5.26 4.35 -7.10
N ILE A 593 -4.68 3.74 -8.12
CA ILE A 593 -4.23 4.37 -9.37
C ILE A 593 -4.77 3.57 -10.57
N SER A 594 -5.73 2.67 -10.34
CA SER A 594 -6.37 1.83 -11.36
C SER A 594 -6.99 2.64 -12.50
N ASP A 595 -7.63 3.76 -12.19
CA ASP A 595 -8.32 4.62 -13.16
C ASP A 595 -7.42 5.65 -13.86
N HIS A 596 -6.10 5.59 -13.64
CA HIS A 596 -5.19 6.58 -14.20
C HIS A 596 -4.89 6.28 -15.68
N ASP A 597 -5.14 7.24 -16.59
CA ASP A 597 -4.95 7.08 -18.06
C ASP A 597 -3.52 6.72 -18.50
N ASN A 598 -2.54 7.01 -17.65
CA ASN A 598 -1.12 6.80 -17.92
C ASN A 598 -0.39 6.28 -16.68
N PRO A 599 -0.72 5.07 -16.21
CA PRO A 599 -0.18 4.54 -14.96
C PRO A 599 1.31 4.17 -15.14
N PRO A 600 2.08 4.12 -14.04
CA PRO A 600 3.41 3.50 -14.07
C PRO A 600 3.32 2.05 -14.55
N ILE A 601 4.31 1.61 -15.34
CA ILE A 601 4.41 0.22 -15.78
C ILE A 601 5.68 -0.44 -15.25
N LEU A 602 5.63 -1.76 -15.12
CA LEU A 602 6.75 -2.52 -14.61
C LEU A 602 7.68 -3.01 -15.73
N HIS A 603 8.95 -2.63 -15.61
CA HIS A 603 10.04 -3.09 -16.48
C HIS A 603 11.04 -3.93 -15.70
N ARG A 604 11.77 -4.80 -16.41
CA ARG A 604 12.84 -5.64 -15.85
C ARG A 604 12.37 -6.56 -14.72
N LYS A 605 11.34 -7.37 -14.99
CA LYS A 605 10.80 -8.33 -14.02
C LYS A 605 11.81 -9.40 -13.60
N ASP A 606 12.73 -9.74 -14.49
CA ASP A 606 13.89 -10.61 -14.25
C ASP A 606 14.70 -10.19 -13.01
N SER A 607 14.88 -8.88 -12.82
CA SER A 607 15.64 -8.34 -11.68
C SER A 607 14.86 -8.34 -10.35
N LEU A 608 13.54 -8.52 -10.38
CA LEU A 608 12.67 -8.49 -9.20
C LEU A 608 12.51 -9.87 -8.56
N VAL A 609 12.69 -10.94 -9.31
CA VAL A 609 12.47 -12.33 -8.88
C VAL A 609 13.80 -13.08 -8.80
N ALA A 610 13.84 -14.15 -8.02
CA ALA A 610 15.01 -15.03 -7.95
C ALA A 610 15.09 -15.95 -9.18
N THR A 611 16.26 -16.56 -9.40
CA THR A 611 16.55 -17.40 -10.58
C THR A 611 15.73 -18.68 -10.68
N ASP A 612 15.23 -19.18 -9.55
CA ASP A 612 14.34 -20.34 -9.45
C ASP A 612 12.85 -19.98 -9.58
N TYR A 613 12.52 -18.70 -9.81
CA TYR A 613 11.16 -18.29 -10.07
C TYR A 613 10.64 -18.94 -11.38
N PRO A 614 9.42 -19.52 -11.42
CA PRO A 614 8.95 -20.31 -12.55
C PRO A 614 9.06 -19.63 -13.92
N HIS A 615 8.89 -18.31 -13.97
CA HIS A 615 8.97 -17.52 -15.20
C HIS A 615 10.25 -16.70 -15.36
N TYR A 616 11.28 -16.94 -14.53
CA TYR A 616 12.55 -16.19 -14.57
C TYR A 616 13.18 -16.17 -15.97
N ALA A 617 13.34 -17.36 -16.59
CA ALA A 617 13.96 -17.47 -17.91
C ALA A 617 13.18 -16.69 -18.99
N LYS A 618 11.84 -16.74 -18.93
CA LYS A 618 10.96 -15.99 -19.83
C LYS A 618 11.15 -14.48 -19.68
N PHE A 619 11.22 -13.98 -18.43
CA PHE A 619 11.42 -12.55 -18.17
C PHE A 619 12.82 -12.10 -18.56
N SER A 620 13.85 -12.90 -18.27
CA SER A 620 15.24 -12.59 -18.61
C SER A 620 15.45 -12.52 -20.12
N GLN A 621 14.86 -13.46 -20.87
CA GLN A 621 14.89 -13.44 -22.33
C GLN A 621 14.27 -12.18 -22.92
N LEU A 622 13.06 -11.80 -22.46
CA LEU A 622 12.40 -10.58 -22.92
C LEU A 622 13.26 -9.35 -22.65
N VAL A 623 13.78 -9.20 -21.43
CA VAL A 623 14.59 -8.05 -21.04
C VAL A 623 15.86 -7.95 -21.87
N ARG A 624 16.51 -9.08 -22.17
CA ARG A 624 17.68 -9.11 -23.07
C ARG A 624 17.32 -8.61 -24.47
N GLN A 625 16.20 -9.07 -25.04
CA GLN A 625 15.76 -8.62 -26.37
C GLN A 625 15.41 -7.12 -26.36
N GLU A 626 14.75 -6.62 -25.31
CA GLU A 626 14.46 -5.19 -25.15
C GLU A 626 15.72 -4.33 -25.04
N GLN A 627 16.77 -4.84 -24.40
CA GLN A 627 18.07 -4.18 -24.31
C GLN A 627 18.81 -4.17 -25.64
N GLU A 628 18.86 -5.30 -26.35
CA GLU A 628 19.50 -5.43 -27.67
C GLU A 628 18.83 -4.50 -28.70
N LEU A 629 17.52 -4.28 -28.58
CA LEU A 629 16.75 -3.36 -29.42
C LEU A 629 16.76 -1.90 -28.91
N GLY A 630 17.46 -1.60 -27.82
CA GLY A 630 17.57 -0.24 -27.27
C GLY A 630 16.29 0.30 -26.63
N LEU A 631 15.25 -0.53 -26.42
CA LEU A 631 13.94 -0.10 -25.89
C LEU A 631 14.03 0.43 -24.46
N LEU A 632 15.05 0.00 -23.70
CA LEU A 632 15.28 0.39 -22.30
C LEU A 632 16.28 1.55 -22.14
N ALA A 633 16.71 2.20 -23.23
CA ALA A 633 17.73 3.25 -23.18
C ALA A 633 17.27 4.51 -22.41
N ASP A 634 16.05 4.99 -22.68
CA ASP A 634 15.45 6.13 -21.96
C ASP A 634 14.36 5.65 -20.98
N PHE A 635 14.81 5.19 -19.81
CA PHE A 635 13.90 4.78 -18.73
C PHE A 635 12.92 5.88 -18.30
N SER A 636 13.29 7.15 -18.44
CA SER A 636 12.46 8.27 -18.01
C SER A 636 11.23 8.44 -18.89
N ALA A 637 11.39 8.22 -20.20
CA ALA A 637 10.32 8.27 -21.20
C ALA A 637 9.39 7.06 -21.11
N ILE A 638 9.91 5.86 -20.83
CA ILE A 638 9.14 4.61 -20.89
C ILE A 638 8.52 4.18 -19.55
N ARG A 639 8.75 4.90 -18.45
CA ARG A 639 8.28 4.50 -17.10
C ARG A 639 6.76 4.43 -16.95
N ARG A 640 6.00 5.01 -17.89
CA ARG A 640 4.53 5.03 -17.90
C ARG A 640 3.99 4.43 -19.20
N LEU A 641 2.75 3.95 -19.14
CA LEU A 641 2.09 3.19 -20.20
C LEU A 641 2.14 3.88 -21.57
N GLN A 642 1.72 5.15 -21.67
CA GLN A 642 1.68 5.87 -22.95
C GLN A 642 3.08 6.08 -23.54
N GLY A 643 4.06 6.36 -22.68
CA GLY A 643 5.46 6.52 -23.10
C GLY A 643 6.04 5.22 -23.65
N TRP A 644 5.69 4.09 -23.03
CA TRP A 644 6.06 2.77 -23.52
C TRP A 644 5.37 2.40 -24.83
N GLN A 645 4.06 2.64 -24.95
CA GLN A 645 3.32 2.41 -26.20
C GLN A 645 3.92 3.23 -27.35
N LYS A 646 4.29 4.50 -27.09
CA LYS A 646 4.99 5.35 -28.07
C LYS A 646 6.37 4.79 -28.44
N CYS A 647 7.13 4.28 -27.47
CA CYS A 647 8.42 3.63 -27.72
C CYS A 647 8.26 2.43 -28.65
N LEU A 648 7.29 1.54 -28.38
CA LEU A 648 7.00 0.38 -29.20
C LEU A 648 6.56 0.78 -30.62
N GLN A 649 5.66 1.75 -30.75
CA GLN A 649 5.21 2.28 -32.05
C GLN A 649 6.36 2.85 -32.88
N ASN A 650 7.22 3.68 -32.27
CA ASN A 650 8.37 4.28 -32.95
C ASN A 650 9.35 3.23 -33.48
N ASN A 651 9.50 2.12 -32.77
CA ASN A 651 10.36 1.01 -33.17
C ASN A 651 9.63 -0.06 -34.00
N LYS A 652 8.33 0.14 -34.30
CA LYS A 652 7.45 -0.80 -35.03
C LYS A 652 7.42 -2.21 -34.42
N ILE A 653 7.48 -2.28 -33.09
CA ILE A 653 7.51 -3.54 -32.34
C ILE A 653 6.15 -3.80 -31.68
N THR A 654 5.75 -5.06 -31.64
CA THR A 654 4.65 -5.53 -30.77
C THR A 654 5.15 -6.58 -29.79
N ILE A 655 4.70 -6.51 -28.53
CA ILE A 655 5.01 -7.53 -27.52
C ILE A 655 3.76 -8.36 -27.23
N ARG A 656 3.83 -9.68 -27.41
CA ARG A 656 2.77 -10.63 -27.05
C ARG A 656 3.38 -11.81 -26.30
N ASP A 657 2.79 -12.20 -25.17
CA ASP A 657 3.26 -13.32 -24.34
C ASP A 657 4.76 -13.29 -24.00
N HIS A 658 5.29 -12.09 -23.73
CA HIS A 658 6.72 -11.82 -23.48
C HIS A 658 7.63 -12.16 -24.66
N LYS A 659 7.12 -12.08 -25.89
CA LYS A 659 7.87 -12.20 -27.13
C LYS A 659 7.72 -10.94 -27.97
N ILE A 660 8.81 -10.52 -28.60
CA ILE A 660 8.90 -9.36 -29.49
C ILE A 660 8.62 -9.81 -30.94
N TYR A 661 7.81 -9.03 -31.66
CA TYR A 661 7.43 -9.21 -33.06
C TYR A 661 7.65 -7.94 -33.87
#